data_AF-A0ABD0SLH5-F1
#
_entry.id   AF-A0ABD0SLH5-F1
#
_cell.length_a   1.000
_cell.length_b   1.000
_cell.length_c   1.000
_cell.angle_alpha   90.00
_cell.angle_beta   90.00
_cell.angle_gamma   90.00
#
_symmetry.space_group_name_H-M   'P 1'
#
loop_
_entity.id
_entity.type
_entity.pdbx_description
1 polymer ?
#
loop_
_entity_poly.entity_id
_entity_poly.type
_entity_poly.pdbx_seq_one_letter_code
_entity_poly.pdbx_strand_id
1 'polypeptide(L)'
;MLIHTLFVIYVFSCEIELGFIYNFRPRSLVSTKKQCMHSEYYIYLQDLYLSFEYFYPGKNPWDKIILVNAVSVRLQQLHIPYSVSLTLYSRKTIKHQIDKMAKDFPAANISVEVIGRTIEYNDIVMMKVTEKKSEISAYFRADDSKYVDEVSAKKVIFIVHGLSVMGMENIPCLVSNPQFKTLLSFYFSYLDKFDIFLIPMANPDGFVMSKRNYIWNKNMSPQGACSGVALDRNFDVSWNTTTTTQKYQYIKESSSSCSQHFPGLAPFSEPETKAIREVFHHYSHKMSAYLHVHSGSYDFGSFKGDAVLYPKGYTEVQSDDDKYIDLRGEIEEAMKNASFQIISVAVETLHTWYGQISGSSVDYASTVYGVPYAMELVMQPFQDIPDASQSYSENALNEIWRRVLDVIFNNIWIIVNTWCDPKVPLHLFVTTCITTLLLQVGCEEDGFLEDKYEEDSKYDDYTLIKLYPKDEYQVSVATHFFDPENKVEVLKTSRGVNDSLDVLVPPDRVAVLEHYAQSNNLRFEVKETEYGRRFEPLDRVPKRRVLRAFNVYDFNSFAAIQEYLETAARRHPQLLTLQNLGTSYQGRRMKLAKISSDPSAGNPIIFIDAGIHAREWVAPAMALYLIHRLTNDPDAIHNELKGVDWYILPVVNPDGYEFTRSNKSNRLWRKTRSKSKSSDCFGVDGNRNYGFKWAVSGVSNNPCDKETYAGPKPFSEPETLMVRSIMMENAKRLKLYVSLHSYGQYLVYPWGYTGEFLPKQWKKLDSLARSVSDAIQRAGGKPFKVMSAGKWYAAAGGSDDYAFGAVGVPYSYTMELTSGHEFIFPRALLPTVLPQFYEGFKAFGAGIRKEFRPIVNRIKAAVPTSSSESSTEED
;
A
#
# COMPACT_ATOMS: atom_id res chain seq x y z
N MET A 1 -57.35 32.05 -0.31
CA MET A 1 -56.68 31.15 0.67
C MET A 1 -57.59 30.60 1.77
N LEU A 2 -58.93 30.75 1.72
CA LEU A 2 -59.86 30.09 2.66
C LEU A 2 -60.78 29.02 2.01
N ILE A 3 -60.67 28.76 0.69
CA ILE A 3 -61.57 27.84 -0.03
C ILE A 3 -60.90 26.49 -0.38
N HIS A 4 -59.57 26.38 -0.35
CA HIS A 4 -58.87 25.11 -0.62
C HIS A 4 -58.72 24.20 0.61
N THR A 5 -58.91 24.72 1.82
CA THR A 5 -58.82 23.93 3.06
C THR A 5 -60.06 23.05 3.29
N LEU A 6 -61.21 23.40 2.69
CA LEU A 6 -62.47 22.66 2.86
C LEU A 6 -62.56 21.42 1.95
N PHE A 7 -61.84 21.37 0.82
CA PHE A 7 -61.91 20.25 -0.13
C PHE A 7 -61.13 19.01 0.35
N VAL A 8 -60.05 19.21 1.11
CA VAL A 8 -59.23 18.10 1.65
C VAL A 8 -59.90 17.41 2.85
N ILE A 9 -60.75 18.13 3.59
CA ILE A 9 -61.49 17.56 4.74
C ILE A 9 -62.71 16.73 4.25
N TYR A 10 -63.31 17.09 3.11
CA TYR A 10 -64.51 16.40 2.59
C TYR A 10 -64.19 15.04 1.95
N VAL A 11 -63.00 14.84 1.37
CA VAL A 11 -62.60 13.57 0.75
C VAL A 11 -62.22 12.50 1.80
N PHE A 12 -61.77 12.91 3.00
CA PHE A 12 -61.36 11.95 4.06
C PHE A 12 -62.50 11.52 5.01
N SER A 13 -63.70 12.07 4.87
CA SER A 13 -64.82 11.79 5.80
C SER A 13 -65.85 10.78 5.25
N CYS A 14 -65.62 10.15 4.08
CA CYS A 14 -66.65 9.33 3.42
C CYS A 14 -66.27 7.86 3.08
N GLU A 15 -65.17 7.29 3.61
CA GLU A 15 -64.88 5.85 3.43
C GLU A 15 -64.49 5.13 4.74
N ILE A 16 -65.15 5.46 5.84
CA ILE A 16 -65.21 4.58 7.03
C ILE A 16 -66.64 4.58 7.57
N GLU A 17 -67.58 4.03 6.80
CA GLU A 17 -68.82 3.47 7.35
C GLU A 17 -69.37 2.43 6.37
N LEU A 18 -68.92 1.18 6.54
CA LEU A 18 -69.48 -0.12 6.12
C LEU A 18 -68.41 -1.14 6.57
N GLY A 19 -68.45 -1.78 7.73
CA GLY A 19 -69.51 -2.67 8.18
C GLY A 19 -69.01 -4.12 8.07
N PHE A 20 -68.53 -4.67 9.20
CA PHE A 20 -68.54 -6.09 9.60
C PHE A 20 -68.55 -7.22 8.54
N ILE A 21 -67.67 -8.22 8.69
CA ILE A 21 -68.04 -9.63 8.98
C ILE A 21 -66.80 -10.59 8.97
N TYR A 22 -66.77 -11.50 9.96
CA TYR A 22 -66.01 -12.76 10.15
C TYR A 22 -64.62 -12.82 10.85
N ASN A 23 -64.71 -13.09 12.17
CA ASN A 23 -64.04 -14.13 13.00
C ASN A 23 -62.54 -14.44 12.88
N PHE A 24 -61.77 -14.19 13.94
CA PHE A 24 -61.50 -15.18 15.02
C PHE A 24 -60.76 -14.54 16.22
N ARG A 25 -61.07 -15.03 17.42
CA ARG A 25 -60.52 -14.65 18.74
C ARG A 25 -59.52 -15.74 19.23
N PRO A 26 -58.81 -15.59 20.38
CA PRO A 26 -57.34 -15.65 20.48
C PRO A 26 -56.79 -16.73 21.45
N ARG A 27 -55.45 -16.91 21.53
CA ARG A 27 -54.69 -17.25 22.78
C ARG A 27 -53.16 -17.29 22.57
N SER A 28 -52.44 -16.38 23.26
CA SER A 28 -51.39 -16.64 24.29
C SER A 28 -50.00 -16.95 23.71
N LEU A 29 -48.85 -16.42 24.17
CA LEU A 29 -48.44 -15.75 25.40
C LEU A 29 -47.12 -15.00 25.15
N VAL A 30 -46.86 -14.04 26.03
CA VAL A 30 -45.78 -13.04 26.12
C VAL A 30 -44.37 -13.64 26.30
N SER A 31 -43.34 -13.08 25.63
CA SER A 31 -42.15 -12.47 26.31
C SER A 31 -41.19 -11.71 25.38
N THR A 32 -40.97 -10.44 25.71
CA THR A 32 -39.77 -9.62 25.49
C THR A 32 -39.23 -9.41 24.05
N LYS A 33 -39.92 -8.59 23.27
CA LYS A 33 -39.31 -7.67 22.27
C LYS A 33 -39.99 -6.31 22.37
N LYS A 34 -39.50 -5.45 23.25
CA LYS A 34 -39.92 -4.04 23.36
C LYS A 34 -38.67 -3.19 23.55
N GLN A 35 -38.05 -2.73 22.45
CA GLN A 35 -37.29 -1.47 22.47
C GLN A 35 -36.86 -0.92 21.10
N CYS A 36 -37.17 -1.57 19.98
CA CYS A 36 -37.04 -0.96 18.66
C CYS A 36 -38.27 -1.34 17.82
N MET A 37 -39.01 -0.33 17.35
CA MET A 37 -40.30 -0.37 16.63
C MET A 37 -41.57 -0.36 17.52
N HIS A 38 -42.15 0.82 17.65
CA HIS A 38 -43.61 0.97 17.77
C HIS A 38 -44.19 0.96 16.36
N SER A 39 -45.04 -0.02 16.07
CA SER A 39 -45.95 -0.03 14.92
C SER A 39 -47.25 0.64 15.32
N GLU A 40 -47.46 1.89 14.91
CA GLU A 40 -48.78 2.49 14.75
C GLU A 40 -48.78 3.12 13.36
N TYR A 41 -49.92 3.06 12.64
CA TYR A 41 -50.06 3.62 11.30
C TYR A 41 -49.78 5.14 11.36
N TYR A 42 -48.59 5.55 10.93
CA TYR A 42 -48.19 6.96 10.80
C TYR A 42 -48.14 7.32 9.32
N ILE A 43 -48.84 8.38 8.91
CA ILE A 43 -48.57 9.06 7.65
C ILE A 43 -47.18 9.67 7.79
N TYR A 44 -46.21 9.26 6.97
CA TYR A 44 -44.85 9.79 7.04
C TYR A 44 -44.84 11.24 6.56
N LEU A 45 -44.04 12.10 7.21
CA LEU A 45 -43.72 13.44 6.69
C LEU A 45 -43.16 13.40 5.26
N GLN A 46 -42.52 12.28 4.91
CA GLN A 46 -42.04 12.00 3.56
C GLN A 46 -43.18 11.72 2.58
N ASP A 47 -44.28 11.09 3.01
CA ASP A 47 -45.48 10.87 2.17
C ASP A 47 -46.26 12.18 1.97
N LEU A 48 -46.29 13.05 2.99
CA LEU A 48 -46.81 14.41 2.84
C LEU A 48 -45.94 15.24 1.89
N TYR A 49 -44.60 15.14 2.03
CA TYR A 49 -43.65 15.83 1.16
C TYR A 49 -43.74 15.32 -0.29
N LEU A 50 -43.87 14.00 -0.52
CA LEU A 50 -44.07 13.39 -1.83
C LEU A 50 -45.44 13.78 -2.45
N SER A 51 -46.48 13.88 -1.63
CA SER A 51 -47.78 14.40 -2.07
C SER A 51 -47.66 15.88 -2.50
N PHE A 52 -46.92 16.70 -1.76
CA PHE A 52 -46.64 18.09 -2.13
C PHE A 52 -45.73 18.22 -3.37
N GLU A 53 -44.78 17.29 -3.55
CA GLU A 53 -43.94 17.16 -4.76
C GLU A 53 -44.81 16.88 -6.00
N TYR A 54 -45.83 16.04 -5.83
CA TYR A 54 -46.79 15.68 -6.88
C TYR A 54 -47.75 16.85 -7.24
N PHE A 55 -48.25 17.60 -6.26
CA PHE A 55 -49.19 18.69 -6.49
C PHE A 55 -48.55 20.06 -6.80
N TYR A 56 -47.28 20.29 -6.43
CA TYR A 56 -46.57 21.57 -6.64
C TYR A 56 -45.10 21.40 -7.08
N PRO A 57 -44.85 20.85 -8.29
CA PRO A 57 -43.50 20.75 -8.83
C PRO A 57 -42.92 22.15 -9.09
N GLY A 58 -41.75 22.47 -8.51
CA GLY A 58 -40.99 23.69 -8.80
C GLY A 58 -40.71 24.66 -7.62
N LYS A 59 -41.20 24.38 -6.41
CA LYS A 59 -40.91 25.19 -5.20
C LYS A 59 -39.59 24.80 -4.53
N ASN A 60 -38.87 25.78 -3.98
CA ASN A 60 -37.63 25.58 -3.21
C ASN A 60 -37.90 24.69 -1.97
N PRO A 61 -36.99 23.75 -1.62
CA PRO A 61 -37.08 22.89 -0.43
C PRO A 61 -37.46 23.61 0.88
N TRP A 62 -36.99 24.84 1.09
CA TRP A 62 -37.26 25.61 2.31
C TRP A 62 -38.72 26.08 2.42
N ASP A 63 -39.33 26.49 1.31
CA ASP A 63 -40.75 26.87 1.29
C ASP A 63 -41.67 25.67 1.55
N LYS A 64 -41.26 24.49 1.06
CA LYS A 64 -41.97 23.22 1.29
C LYS A 64 -41.92 22.81 2.77
N ILE A 65 -40.76 22.98 3.42
CA ILE A 65 -40.59 22.71 4.86
C ILE A 65 -41.44 23.68 5.72
N ILE A 66 -41.52 24.97 5.33
CA ILE A 66 -42.35 25.95 6.02
C ILE A 66 -43.84 25.59 5.93
N LEU A 67 -44.31 25.14 4.77
CA LEU A 67 -45.70 24.68 4.57
C LEU A 67 -46.03 23.43 5.39
N VAL A 68 -45.14 22.46 5.44
CA VAL A 68 -45.31 21.23 6.24
C VAL A 68 -45.35 21.57 7.74
N ASN A 69 -44.51 22.49 8.20
CA ASN A 69 -44.54 22.99 9.58
C ASN A 69 -45.83 23.77 9.87
N ALA A 70 -46.34 24.57 8.94
CA ALA A 70 -47.59 25.32 9.11
C ALA A 70 -48.82 24.39 9.21
N VAL A 71 -48.84 23.28 8.46
CA VAL A 71 -49.89 22.24 8.56
C VAL A 71 -49.80 21.51 9.91
N SER A 72 -48.59 21.18 10.36
CA SER A 72 -48.36 20.52 11.66
C SER A 72 -48.83 21.36 12.85
N VAL A 73 -48.55 22.68 12.84
CA VAL A 73 -49.00 23.62 13.87
C VAL A 73 -50.53 23.77 13.90
N ARG A 74 -51.19 23.76 12.74
CA ARG A 74 -52.66 23.85 12.66
C ARG A 74 -53.39 22.61 13.16
N LEU A 75 -52.81 21.43 12.95
CA LEU A 75 -53.38 20.16 13.44
C LEU A 75 -53.30 20.05 14.98
N GLN A 76 -52.27 20.64 15.60
CA GLN A 76 -52.16 20.72 17.07
C GLN A 76 -53.20 21.65 17.71
N GLN A 77 -53.65 22.69 17.01
CA GLN A 77 -54.66 23.64 17.51
C GLN A 77 -56.10 23.09 17.48
N LEU A 78 -56.37 21.99 16.76
CA LEU A 78 -57.72 21.44 16.57
C LEU A 78 -58.13 20.35 17.58
N HIS A 79 -57.30 20.06 18.60
CA HIS A 79 -57.60 19.12 19.70
C HIS A 79 -58.17 17.74 19.26
N ILE A 80 -57.73 17.25 18.10
CA ILE A 80 -58.02 15.87 17.68
C ILE A 80 -57.15 14.94 18.52
N PRO A 81 -57.70 13.88 19.16
CA PRO A 81 -56.98 13.03 20.11
C PRO A 81 -56.08 12.02 19.38
N TYR A 82 -55.05 12.53 18.71
CA TYR A 82 -53.88 11.77 18.33
C TYR A 82 -52.67 12.48 18.93
N SER A 83 -51.95 11.79 19.80
CA SER A 83 -50.70 12.29 20.35
C SER A 83 -49.66 12.41 19.23
N VAL A 84 -49.59 13.57 18.58
CA VAL A 84 -48.42 13.97 17.80
C VAL A 84 -47.34 14.30 18.81
N SER A 85 -46.69 13.25 19.32
CA SER A 85 -45.39 13.40 19.96
C SER A 85 -44.44 13.87 18.86
N LEU A 86 -44.04 15.13 18.93
CA LEU A 86 -42.87 15.68 18.25
C LEU A 86 -41.59 15.05 18.86
N THR A 87 -41.51 13.72 18.88
CA THR A 87 -40.24 13.04 18.98
C THR A 87 -39.62 13.09 17.59
N LEU A 88 -38.82 14.13 17.36
CA LEU A 88 -37.68 14.04 16.44
C LEU A 88 -36.97 12.72 16.79
N TYR A 89 -37.24 11.66 16.03
CA TYR A 89 -36.49 10.42 16.12
C TYR A 89 -35.05 10.78 15.77
N SER A 90 -34.24 11.13 16.77
CA SER A 90 -32.81 11.09 16.62
C SER A 90 -32.47 9.62 16.44
N ARG A 91 -32.31 9.19 15.18
CA ARG A 91 -31.51 8.01 14.88
C ARG A 91 -30.16 8.27 15.54
N LYS A 92 -29.92 7.68 16.69
CA LYS A 92 -28.60 7.72 17.35
C LYS A 92 -27.59 7.24 16.32
N THR A 93 -26.60 8.08 16.02
CA THR A 93 -25.57 7.79 15.02
C THR A 93 -24.91 6.45 15.31
N ILE A 94 -24.34 5.78 14.30
CA ILE A 94 -23.60 4.51 14.48
C ILE A 94 -22.54 4.67 15.57
N LYS A 95 -21.87 5.82 15.61
CA LYS A 95 -20.95 6.19 16.69
C LYS A 95 -21.61 6.09 18.08
N HIS A 96 -22.76 6.74 18.28
CA HIS A 96 -23.49 6.71 19.55
C HIS A 96 -23.89 5.28 19.95
N GLN A 97 -24.28 4.46 18.98
CA GLN A 97 -24.63 3.06 19.22
C GLN A 97 -23.41 2.24 19.68
N ILE A 98 -22.28 2.41 19.00
CA ILE A 98 -21.03 1.77 19.37
C ILE A 98 -20.53 2.26 20.74
N ASP A 99 -20.58 3.57 21.02
CA ASP A 99 -20.20 4.14 22.32
C ASP A 99 -21.04 3.55 23.47
N LYS A 100 -22.32 3.24 23.23
CA LYS A 100 -23.18 2.57 24.21
C LYS A 100 -22.80 1.10 24.36
N MET A 101 -22.61 0.39 23.26
CA MET A 101 -22.25 -1.03 23.25
C MET A 101 -20.85 -1.30 23.83
N ALA A 102 -19.91 -0.36 23.69
CA ALA A 102 -18.57 -0.47 24.26
C ALA A 102 -18.59 -0.64 25.79
N LYS A 103 -19.64 -0.18 26.47
CA LYS A 103 -19.82 -0.36 27.92
C LYS A 103 -20.09 -1.81 28.32
N ASP A 104 -20.54 -2.66 27.40
CA ASP A 104 -20.82 -4.08 27.64
C ASP A 104 -19.52 -4.92 27.70
N PHE A 105 -18.36 -4.34 27.35
CA PHE A 105 -17.05 -5.02 27.33
C PHE A 105 -16.05 -4.37 28.30
N PRO A 106 -16.22 -4.51 29.63
CA PRO A 106 -15.44 -3.77 30.62
C PRO A 106 -13.94 -4.13 30.67
N ALA A 107 -13.56 -5.29 30.13
CA ALA A 107 -12.19 -5.77 30.01
C ALA A 107 -11.43 -5.19 28.80
N ALA A 108 -12.12 -4.50 27.89
CA ALA A 108 -11.53 -3.88 26.72
C ALA A 108 -11.52 -2.35 26.85
N ASN A 109 -10.43 -1.71 26.43
CA ASN A 109 -10.38 -0.27 26.23
C ASN A 109 -10.73 0.03 24.77
N ILE A 110 -11.93 0.58 24.55
CA ILE A 110 -12.50 0.84 23.23
C ILE A 110 -12.53 2.35 22.99
N SER A 111 -11.87 2.80 21.91
CA SER A 111 -12.01 4.16 21.40
C SER A 111 -12.68 4.14 20.02
N VAL A 112 -13.50 5.15 19.75
CA VAL A 112 -14.37 5.19 18.56
C VAL A 112 -14.09 6.47 17.79
N GLU A 113 -13.66 6.35 16.53
CA GLU A 113 -13.37 7.48 15.65
C GLU A 113 -14.21 7.45 14.38
N VAL A 114 -14.62 8.63 13.91
CA VAL A 114 -15.27 8.78 12.60
C VAL A 114 -14.17 8.94 11.57
N ILE A 115 -14.06 7.99 10.64
CA ILE A 115 -13.01 7.95 9.62
C ILE A 115 -13.46 8.52 8.28
N GLY A 116 -14.76 8.69 8.09
CA GLY A 116 -15.34 9.24 6.86
C GLY A 116 -16.84 9.44 6.96
N ARG A 117 -17.41 10.03 5.91
CA ARG A 117 -18.86 10.15 5.74
C ARG A 117 -19.24 9.77 4.32
N THR A 118 -20.31 9.01 4.19
CA THR A 118 -20.94 8.64 2.92
C THR A 118 -21.58 9.84 2.23
N ILE A 119 -21.97 9.70 0.97
CA ILE A 119 -22.67 10.78 0.23
C ILE A 119 -24.02 11.12 0.87
N GLU A 120 -24.67 10.13 1.47
CA GLU A 120 -25.91 10.29 2.25
C GLU A 120 -25.65 10.76 3.70
N TYR A 121 -24.47 11.31 3.98
CA TYR A 121 -24.06 11.87 5.28
C TYR A 121 -24.08 10.89 6.48
N ASN A 122 -24.04 9.58 6.22
CA ASN A 122 -23.85 8.58 7.27
C ASN A 122 -22.37 8.48 7.67
N ASP A 123 -22.09 8.48 8.97
CA ASP A 123 -20.72 8.31 9.50
C ASP A 123 -20.20 6.89 9.25
N ILE A 124 -18.96 6.79 8.77
CA ILE A 124 -18.16 5.58 8.75
C ILE A 124 -17.27 5.62 9.99
N VAL A 125 -17.37 4.59 10.83
CA VAL A 125 -16.79 4.59 12.17
C VAL A 125 -15.79 3.45 12.30
N MET A 126 -14.68 3.70 13.00
CA MET A 126 -13.69 2.69 13.35
C MET A 126 -13.57 2.60 14.88
N MET A 127 -13.59 1.37 15.38
CA MET A 127 -13.31 1.03 16.77
C MET A 127 -11.85 0.61 16.90
N LYS A 128 -11.08 1.22 17.80
CA LYS A 128 -9.77 0.73 18.21
C LYS A 128 -9.91 0.10 19.59
N VAL A 129 -9.61 -1.19 19.66
CA VAL A 129 -9.83 -2.01 20.84
C VAL A 129 -8.50 -2.54 21.32
N THR A 130 -8.21 -2.29 22.59
CA THR A 130 -6.97 -2.69 23.26
C THR A 130 -7.30 -3.38 24.58
N GLU A 131 -6.41 -4.23 25.07
CA GLU A 131 -6.55 -4.86 26.38
C GLU A 131 -6.52 -3.79 27.50
N LYS A 132 -7.48 -3.86 28.43
CA LYS A 132 -7.48 -3.00 29.61
C LYS A 132 -6.58 -3.62 30.68
N LYS A 133 -5.41 -3.03 30.91
CA LYS A 133 -4.46 -3.48 31.95
C LYS A 133 -5.02 -3.26 33.35
N SER A 134 -4.81 -4.21 34.27
CA SER A 134 -5.18 -4.05 35.69
C SER A 134 -4.21 -3.08 36.39
N GLU A 135 -4.71 -2.28 37.35
CA GLU A 135 -3.90 -1.28 38.09
C GLU A 135 -2.66 -1.89 38.77
N ILE A 136 -2.72 -3.16 39.17
CA ILE A 136 -1.61 -3.89 39.80
C ILE A 136 -0.47 -4.16 38.81
N SER A 137 -0.79 -4.41 37.53
CA SER A 137 0.22 -4.65 36.47
C SER A 137 0.95 -3.37 36.00
N ALA A 138 0.40 -2.20 36.32
CA ALA A 138 1.02 -0.91 36.00
C ALA A 138 2.20 -0.60 36.94
N TYR A 139 2.15 -1.08 38.19
CA TYR A 139 3.22 -0.87 39.18
C TYR A 139 4.44 -1.76 38.96
N PHE A 140 4.24 -3.02 38.53
CA PHE A 140 5.35 -3.96 38.32
C PHE A 140 6.23 -3.64 37.09
N ARG A 141 5.82 -2.74 36.20
CA ARG A 141 6.63 -2.32 35.03
C ARG A 141 7.36 -0.99 35.21
N ALA A 142 7.12 -0.27 36.31
CA ALA A 142 7.78 1.01 36.54
C ALA A 142 9.29 0.86 36.80
N ASP A 143 9.71 -0.21 37.50
CA ASP A 143 11.13 -0.44 37.83
C ASP A 143 11.95 -1.05 36.69
N ASP A 144 11.34 -1.79 35.76
CA ASP A 144 12.04 -2.39 34.61
C ASP A 144 12.14 -1.43 33.39
N SER A 145 11.59 -0.22 33.50
CA SER A 145 11.48 0.74 32.40
C SER A 145 12.77 1.51 32.07
N LYS A 146 13.87 1.27 32.79
CA LYS A 146 15.13 2.00 32.56
C LYS A 146 16.04 1.40 31.49
N TYR A 147 15.75 0.19 31.00
CA TYR A 147 16.60 -0.51 30.01
C TYR A 147 15.83 -1.33 28.95
N VAL A 148 14.51 -1.16 28.79
CA VAL A 148 13.73 -1.90 27.78
C VAL A 148 12.95 -0.94 26.89
N ASP A 149 13.65 -0.28 25.96
CA ASP A 149 13.05 0.53 24.89
C ASP A 149 12.56 -0.30 23.67
N GLU A 150 12.34 -1.61 23.84
CA GLU A 150 11.89 -2.50 22.76
C GLU A 150 10.79 -3.50 23.19
N VAL A 151 9.78 -3.08 23.95
CA VAL A 151 8.52 -3.85 23.93
C VAL A 151 7.80 -3.50 22.63
N SER A 152 7.95 -4.35 21.61
CA SER A 152 7.25 -4.18 20.33
C SER A 152 5.77 -3.90 20.61
N ALA A 153 5.26 -2.75 20.19
CA ALA A 153 3.84 -2.45 20.30
C ALA A 153 3.05 -3.64 19.74
N LYS A 154 2.03 -4.12 20.49
CA LYS A 154 1.18 -5.24 20.03
C LYS A 154 0.78 -4.98 18.58
N LYS A 155 0.95 -6.00 17.74
CA LYS A 155 0.57 -5.89 16.33
C LYS A 155 -0.96 -5.81 16.22
N VAL A 156 -1.44 -5.21 15.14
CA VAL A 156 -2.87 -4.92 14.94
C VAL A 156 -3.49 -5.93 13.98
N ILE A 157 -4.64 -6.50 14.35
CA ILE A 157 -5.56 -7.15 13.41
C ILE A 157 -6.61 -6.14 13.01
N PHE A 158 -6.70 -5.87 11.71
CA PHE A 158 -7.67 -4.96 11.16
C PHE A 158 -8.83 -5.73 10.55
N ILE A 159 -10.06 -5.35 10.86
CA ILE A 159 -11.26 -6.05 10.43
C ILE A 159 -12.23 -5.05 9.83
N VAL A 160 -12.68 -5.30 8.60
CA VAL A 160 -13.67 -4.49 7.90
C VAL A 160 -14.88 -5.35 7.64
N HIS A 161 -16.07 -4.88 8.04
CA HIS A 161 -17.32 -5.52 7.69
C HIS A 161 -18.02 -4.78 6.54
N GLY A 162 -18.11 -5.45 5.40
CA GLY A 162 -18.90 -5.07 4.25
C GLY A 162 -20.28 -5.73 4.32
N LEU A 163 -21.34 -4.92 4.28
CA LEU A 163 -22.75 -5.31 4.12
C LEU A 163 -23.17 -6.68 4.70
N SER A 164 -23.76 -6.61 5.89
CA SER A 164 -24.28 -7.71 6.70
C SER A 164 -23.20 -8.65 7.24
N VAL A 165 -23.09 -8.65 8.55
CA VAL A 165 -22.27 -9.56 9.35
C VAL A 165 -23.23 -10.64 9.82
N MET A 166 -22.94 -11.94 9.70
CA MET A 166 -23.82 -13.02 10.19
C MET A 166 -25.32 -13.01 9.78
N GLY A 167 -25.70 -12.52 8.59
CA GLY A 167 -27.14 -12.37 8.31
C GLY A 167 -27.84 -11.40 9.29
N MET A 168 -27.10 -10.45 9.86
CA MET A 168 -27.64 -9.40 10.72
C MET A 168 -28.48 -8.44 9.87
N GLU A 169 -29.78 -8.68 9.87
CA GLU A 169 -30.74 -7.85 9.16
C GLU A 169 -30.94 -6.45 9.80
N ASN A 170 -30.46 -6.21 11.03
CA ASN A 170 -30.75 -5.02 11.84
C ASN A 170 -29.51 -4.20 12.23
N ILE A 171 -28.65 -3.90 11.25
CA ILE A 171 -27.42 -3.11 11.45
C ILE A 171 -27.65 -1.69 12.02
N PRO A 172 -28.77 -0.97 11.76
CA PRO A 172 -29.05 0.31 12.41
C PRO A 172 -29.31 0.24 13.92
N CYS A 173 -29.26 -0.95 14.52
CA CYS A 173 -29.48 -1.21 15.94
C CYS A 173 -28.37 -2.13 16.51
N LEU A 174 -27.10 -1.82 16.27
CA LEU A 174 -25.94 -2.60 16.76
C LEU A 174 -26.01 -2.90 18.26
N VAL A 175 -26.49 -1.93 19.06
CA VAL A 175 -26.67 -2.07 20.53
C VAL A 175 -27.57 -3.25 20.91
N SER A 176 -28.56 -3.56 20.06
CA SER A 176 -29.59 -4.56 20.31
C SER A 176 -29.35 -5.84 19.50
N ASN A 177 -28.19 -5.98 18.86
CA ASN A 177 -27.86 -7.13 18.02
C ASN A 177 -27.01 -8.15 18.79
N PRO A 178 -27.59 -9.27 19.25
CA PRO A 178 -26.88 -10.26 20.06
C PRO A 178 -25.79 -11.02 19.27
N GLN A 179 -25.99 -11.24 17.98
CA GLN A 179 -24.99 -11.88 17.12
C GLN A 179 -23.76 -10.98 16.99
N PHE A 180 -23.93 -9.68 16.78
CA PHE A 180 -22.80 -8.75 16.71
C PHE A 180 -21.99 -8.72 18.01
N LYS A 181 -22.66 -8.72 19.16
CA LYS A 181 -21.99 -8.79 20.47
C LYS A 181 -21.21 -10.10 20.65
N THR A 182 -21.77 -11.21 20.20
CA THR A 182 -21.13 -12.53 20.25
C THR A 182 -19.87 -12.54 19.37
N LEU A 183 -19.95 -11.98 18.16
CA LEU A 183 -18.77 -11.83 17.29
C LEU A 183 -17.66 -11.00 17.94
N LEU A 184 -18.04 -9.85 18.53
CA LEU A 184 -17.10 -9.00 19.25
C LEU A 184 -16.43 -9.74 20.41
N SER A 185 -17.16 -10.60 21.14
CA SER A 185 -16.54 -11.42 22.18
C SER A 185 -15.49 -12.39 21.65
N PHE A 186 -15.69 -12.96 20.45
CA PHE A 186 -14.69 -13.82 19.82
C PHE A 186 -13.46 -13.03 19.44
N TYR A 187 -13.61 -11.89 18.77
CA TYR A 187 -12.48 -11.00 18.48
C TYR A 187 -11.76 -10.60 19.76
N PHE A 188 -12.48 -10.15 20.79
CA PHE A 188 -11.88 -9.58 21.99
C PHE A 188 -11.23 -10.63 22.91
N SER A 189 -11.50 -11.92 22.68
CA SER A 189 -10.79 -13.01 23.38
C SER A 189 -9.29 -13.07 23.04
N TYR A 190 -8.86 -12.38 21.99
CA TYR A 190 -7.47 -12.30 21.53
C TYR A 190 -6.77 -10.98 21.88
N LEU A 191 -7.35 -10.13 22.75
CA LEU A 191 -6.74 -8.84 23.11
C LEU A 191 -5.43 -8.98 23.88
N ASP A 192 -5.18 -10.13 24.51
CA ASP A 192 -3.89 -10.48 25.11
C ASP A 192 -2.77 -10.53 24.05
N LYS A 193 -3.11 -10.97 22.83
CA LYS A 193 -2.19 -11.14 21.70
C LYS A 193 -2.16 -9.94 20.75
N PHE A 194 -3.31 -9.37 20.40
CA PHE A 194 -3.44 -8.35 19.35
C PHE A 194 -4.24 -7.13 19.81
N ASP A 195 -3.90 -5.98 19.25
CA ASP A 195 -4.84 -4.86 19.22
C ASP A 195 -5.81 -5.04 18.03
N ILE A 196 -7.09 -4.73 18.21
CA ILE A 196 -8.12 -4.99 17.18
C ILE A 196 -8.73 -3.69 16.69
N PHE A 197 -8.61 -3.43 15.39
CA PHE A 197 -9.14 -2.24 14.75
C PHE A 197 -10.28 -2.67 13.83
N LEU A 198 -11.50 -2.24 14.13
CA LEU A 198 -12.72 -2.77 13.54
C LEU A 198 -13.55 -1.66 12.89
N ILE A 199 -13.87 -1.81 11.60
CA ILE A 199 -14.90 -1.02 10.91
C ILE A 199 -16.16 -1.89 10.84
N PRO A 200 -17.17 -1.67 11.70
CA PRO A 200 -18.33 -2.56 11.79
C PRO A 200 -19.32 -2.40 10.63
N MET A 201 -19.27 -1.30 9.88
CA MET A 201 -20.08 -1.10 8.68
C MET A 201 -19.39 -0.09 7.75
N ALA A 202 -18.78 -0.60 6.67
CA ALA A 202 -18.09 0.22 5.68
C ALA A 202 -19.03 0.89 4.66
N ASN A 203 -20.22 0.34 4.43
CA ASN A 203 -21.20 0.79 3.41
C ASN A 203 -22.60 1.03 4.02
N PRO A 204 -22.77 2.03 4.90
CA PRO A 204 -24.02 2.23 5.63
C PRO A 204 -25.19 2.67 4.75
N ASP A 205 -24.92 3.41 3.69
CA ASP A 205 -25.88 3.92 2.71
C ASP A 205 -26.35 2.84 1.73
N GLY A 206 -25.43 2.01 1.21
CA GLY A 206 -25.78 0.82 0.41
C GLY A 206 -26.66 -0.16 1.19
N PHE A 207 -26.38 -0.34 2.49
CA PHE A 207 -27.21 -1.17 3.36
C PHE A 207 -28.64 -0.64 3.48
N VAL A 208 -28.82 0.67 3.71
CA VAL A 208 -30.16 1.29 3.81
C VAL A 208 -30.98 1.03 2.54
N MET A 209 -30.33 0.98 1.37
CA MET A 209 -31.02 0.72 0.10
C MET A 209 -31.31 -0.75 -0.17
N SER A 210 -30.46 -1.68 0.30
CA SER A 210 -30.76 -3.12 0.24
C SER A 210 -32.08 -3.49 0.94
N LYS A 211 -32.49 -2.74 1.96
CA LYS A 211 -33.79 -2.90 2.64
C LYS A 211 -34.99 -2.45 1.80
N ARG A 212 -34.77 -1.59 0.81
CA ARG A 212 -35.79 -1.11 -0.12
C ARG A 212 -35.79 -1.90 -1.43
N ASN A 213 -34.63 -2.44 -1.80
CA ASN A 213 -34.43 -3.23 -3.00
C ASN A 213 -33.53 -4.43 -2.66
N TYR A 214 -34.13 -5.61 -2.55
CA TYR A 214 -33.48 -6.85 -2.14
C TYR A 214 -32.38 -7.35 -3.10
N ILE A 215 -32.28 -6.78 -4.31
CA ILE A 215 -31.27 -7.13 -5.32
C ILE A 215 -30.08 -6.13 -5.28
N TRP A 216 -30.10 -5.13 -4.37
CA TRP A 216 -29.09 -4.08 -4.33
C TRP A 216 -27.81 -4.50 -3.61
N ASN A 217 -26.67 -4.47 -4.30
CA ASN A 217 -25.35 -4.81 -3.74
C ASN A 217 -24.31 -3.66 -3.79
N LYS A 218 -24.72 -2.45 -4.16
CA LYS A 218 -23.82 -1.29 -4.35
C LYS A 218 -23.88 -0.29 -3.19
N ASN A 219 -22.95 0.65 -3.13
CA ASN A 219 -23.15 1.86 -2.30
C ASN A 219 -24.20 2.80 -2.92
N MET A 220 -24.44 3.97 -2.30
CA MET A 220 -25.32 4.98 -2.85
C MET A 220 -24.54 6.20 -3.32
N SER A 221 -24.50 6.37 -4.63
CA SER A 221 -23.90 7.56 -5.25
C SER A 221 -24.58 8.05 -6.53
N PRO A 222 -24.72 9.38 -6.67
CA PRO A 222 -24.67 10.24 -7.85
C PRO A 222 -24.65 9.81 -9.31
N GLN A 223 -25.08 8.65 -9.80
CA GLN A 223 -24.73 8.25 -11.19
C GLN A 223 -25.83 8.44 -12.24
N GLY A 224 -25.40 8.69 -13.49
CA GLY A 224 -26.26 9.16 -14.58
C GLY A 224 -27.41 8.21 -14.97
N ALA A 225 -27.16 6.91 -15.15
CA ALA A 225 -28.19 5.94 -15.55
C ALA A 225 -28.68 5.06 -14.39
N CYS A 226 -27.75 4.53 -13.57
CA CYS A 226 -28.07 3.75 -12.38
C CYS A 226 -27.09 4.11 -11.24
N SER A 227 -27.62 4.51 -10.09
CA SER A 227 -26.83 4.95 -8.94
C SER A 227 -25.95 3.85 -8.35
N GLY A 228 -24.87 4.22 -7.67
CA GLY A 228 -24.06 3.33 -6.86
C GLY A 228 -22.92 2.60 -7.58
N VAL A 229 -21.93 2.21 -6.78
CA VAL A 229 -20.67 1.55 -7.13
C VAL A 229 -20.46 0.32 -6.26
N ALA A 230 -19.88 -0.73 -6.84
CA ALA A 230 -19.40 -1.91 -6.11
C ALA A 230 -18.09 -1.54 -5.38
N LEU A 231 -18.16 -1.34 -4.06
CA LEU A 231 -17.02 -0.85 -3.26
C LEU A 231 -15.87 -1.85 -3.19
N ASP A 232 -16.19 -3.15 -3.27
CA ASP A 232 -15.25 -4.28 -3.38
C ASP A 232 -14.50 -4.33 -4.71
N ARG A 233 -14.80 -3.39 -5.62
CA ARG A 233 -14.13 -3.23 -6.92
C ARG A 233 -13.64 -1.81 -7.17
N ASN A 234 -13.64 -0.96 -6.13
CA ASN A 234 -13.33 0.47 -6.24
C ASN A 234 -11.94 0.84 -5.69
N PHE A 235 -11.03 -0.13 -5.51
CA PHE A 235 -9.62 0.11 -5.17
C PHE A 235 -8.72 0.11 -6.41
N ASP A 236 -7.53 0.68 -6.34
CA ASP A 236 -6.70 0.93 -7.53
C ASP A 236 -5.73 -0.19 -7.91
N VAL A 237 -5.87 -1.39 -7.33
CA VAL A 237 -5.13 -2.58 -7.76
C VAL A 237 -5.89 -3.21 -8.91
N SER A 238 -5.29 -3.15 -10.10
CA SER A 238 -5.79 -3.81 -11.30
C SER A 238 -7.16 -3.34 -11.80
N TRP A 239 -7.69 -2.25 -11.24
CA TRP A 239 -9.04 -1.67 -11.38
C TRP A 239 -9.62 -1.55 -12.81
N ASN A 240 -8.79 -1.68 -13.84
CA ASN A 240 -9.18 -1.60 -15.25
C ASN A 240 -8.44 -2.61 -16.13
N THR A 241 -8.07 -3.78 -15.58
CA THR A 241 -7.34 -4.83 -16.31
C THR A 241 -8.27 -5.64 -17.22
N THR A 242 -8.91 -4.97 -18.19
CA THR A 242 -9.70 -5.63 -19.26
C THR A 242 -8.92 -5.82 -20.57
N THR A 243 -7.61 -5.59 -20.57
CA THR A 243 -6.77 -5.77 -21.76
C THR A 243 -5.62 -6.72 -21.46
N THR A 244 -5.81 -8.05 -21.57
CA THR A 244 -4.88 -8.99 -22.29
C THR A 244 -5.09 -10.50 -22.10
N THR A 245 -6.02 -11.02 -21.31
CA THR A 245 -6.23 -12.49 -21.23
C THR A 245 -7.63 -12.92 -21.67
N GLN A 246 -7.76 -13.20 -22.96
CA GLN A 246 -8.86 -13.98 -23.53
C GLN A 246 -8.81 -15.42 -22.99
N LYS A 247 -9.66 -15.76 -22.01
CA LYS A 247 -10.09 -17.17 -21.84
C LYS A 247 -11.47 -17.38 -21.22
N TYR A 248 -12.04 -16.40 -20.53
CA TYR A 248 -13.41 -16.49 -20.02
C TYR A 248 -14.23 -15.27 -20.44
N GLN A 249 -15.07 -15.45 -21.47
CA GLN A 249 -15.86 -14.41 -22.13
C GLN A 249 -17.10 -13.96 -21.32
N TYR A 250 -17.27 -14.41 -20.07
CA TYR A 250 -18.52 -14.28 -19.32
C TYR A 250 -18.55 -13.18 -18.24
N ILE A 251 -17.43 -12.55 -17.88
CA ILE A 251 -17.43 -11.40 -16.96
C ILE A 251 -16.57 -10.29 -17.56
N LYS A 252 -17.11 -9.62 -18.57
CA LYS A 252 -16.62 -8.28 -18.91
C LYS A 252 -17.05 -7.40 -17.74
N GLU A 253 -16.11 -6.92 -16.91
CA GLU A 253 -16.41 -5.89 -15.90
C GLU A 253 -17.17 -4.76 -16.62
N SER A 254 -18.47 -4.70 -16.38
CA SER A 254 -19.35 -3.89 -17.20
C SER A 254 -19.11 -2.43 -16.88
N SER A 255 -18.61 -1.67 -17.86
CA SER A 255 -18.49 -0.21 -17.80
C SER A 255 -19.84 0.50 -17.61
N SER A 256 -20.96 -0.22 -17.74
CA SER A 256 -22.30 0.31 -17.44
C SER A 256 -22.51 0.45 -15.93
N SER A 257 -22.91 1.65 -15.51
CA SER A 257 -23.31 1.96 -14.13
C SER A 257 -24.49 1.13 -13.63
N CYS A 258 -25.25 0.50 -14.52
CA CYS A 258 -26.36 -0.39 -14.18
C CYS A 258 -25.94 -1.80 -13.80
N SER A 259 -24.66 -2.17 -13.96
CA SER A 259 -24.14 -3.44 -13.47
C SER A 259 -24.03 -3.45 -11.95
N GLN A 260 -24.33 -4.61 -11.35
CA GLN A 260 -24.08 -4.90 -9.93
C GLN A 260 -22.58 -5.02 -9.61
N HIS A 261 -21.72 -5.10 -10.64
CA HIS A 261 -20.27 -5.14 -10.50
C HIS A 261 -19.58 -3.86 -10.97
N PHE A 262 -20.33 -2.76 -11.13
CA PHE A 262 -19.78 -1.50 -11.63
C PHE A 262 -18.71 -0.95 -10.65
N PRO A 263 -17.43 -0.88 -11.05
CA PRO A 263 -16.32 -0.53 -10.15
C PRO A 263 -16.18 0.99 -9.91
N GLY A 264 -17.05 1.80 -10.52
CA GLY A 264 -16.99 3.27 -10.49
C GLY A 264 -16.37 3.85 -11.76
N LEU A 265 -16.30 5.18 -11.83
CA LEU A 265 -15.67 5.90 -12.96
C LEU A 265 -14.15 6.08 -12.80
N ALA A 266 -13.65 5.91 -11.58
CA ALA A 266 -12.24 5.96 -11.22
C ALA A 266 -12.04 5.13 -9.94
N PRO A 267 -10.84 4.61 -9.67
CA PRO A 267 -10.58 3.98 -8.38
C PRO A 267 -10.67 5.02 -7.29
N PHE A 268 -11.15 4.61 -6.12
CA PHE A 268 -11.51 5.48 -5.00
C PHE A 268 -12.45 6.60 -5.45
N SER A 269 -13.44 6.33 -6.30
CA SER A 269 -14.46 7.34 -6.64
C SER A 269 -15.33 7.66 -5.42
N GLU A 270 -15.54 6.67 -4.55
CA GLU A 270 -16.50 6.73 -3.45
C GLU A 270 -15.86 7.20 -2.12
N PRO A 271 -16.61 7.91 -1.24
CA PRO A 271 -16.11 8.29 0.08
C PRO A 271 -15.72 7.10 0.96
N GLU A 272 -16.40 5.97 0.84
CA GLU A 272 -16.19 4.77 1.65
C GLU A 272 -14.81 4.15 1.38
N THR A 273 -14.47 3.94 0.11
CA THR A 273 -13.16 3.39 -0.28
C THR A 273 -12.03 4.37 0.02
N LYS A 274 -12.26 5.69 -0.11
CA LYS A 274 -11.30 6.71 0.36
C LYS A 274 -11.04 6.61 1.86
N ALA A 275 -12.07 6.45 2.68
CA ALA A 275 -11.90 6.33 4.13
C ALA A 275 -11.07 5.09 4.51
N ILE A 276 -11.34 3.95 3.87
CA ILE A 276 -10.53 2.72 4.06
C ILE A 276 -9.09 2.92 3.57
N ARG A 277 -8.89 3.64 2.46
CA ARG A 277 -7.56 3.99 1.96
C ARG A 277 -6.74 4.78 2.98
N GLU A 278 -7.32 5.80 3.60
CA GLU A 278 -6.65 6.61 4.63
C GLU A 278 -6.28 5.77 5.87
N VAL A 279 -7.11 4.80 6.24
CA VAL A 279 -6.78 3.82 7.28
C VAL A 279 -5.53 3.03 6.91
N PHE A 280 -5.42 2.52 5.68
CA PHE A 280 -4.23 1.81 5.25
C PHE A 280 -3.00 2.72 5.26
N HIS A 281 -3.08 3.95 4.74
CA HIS A 281 -1.97 4.91 4.83
C HIS A 281 -1.49 5.14 6.25
N HIS A 282 -2.42 5.20 7.22
CA HIS A 282 -2.07 5.50 8.60
C HIS A 282 -1.62 4.28 9.41
N TYR A 283 -2.21 3.09 9.20
CA TYR A 283 -2.07 1.96 10.11
C TYR A 283 -1.37 0.73 9.51
N SER A 284 -1.16 0.66 8.20
CA SER A 284 -0.54 -0.50 7.52
C SER A 284 0.76 -0.99 8.13
N HIS A 285 1.64 -0.09 8.58
CA HIS A 285 2.89 -0.44 9.28
C HIS A 285 2.71 -1.25 10.58
N LYS A 286 1.50 -1.24 11.18
CA LYS A 286 1.15 -2.00 12.37
C LYS A 286 0.26 -3.22 12.08
N MET A 287 -0.31 -3.29 10.88
CA MET A 287 -1.26 -4.33 10.51
C MET A 287 -0.52 -5.65 10.30
N SER A 288 -0.75 -6.62 11.17
CA SER A 288 -0.37 -8.02 10.91
C SER A 288 -1.39 -8.70 10.04
N ALA A 289 -2.67 -8.38 10.21
CA ALA A 289 -3.73 -8.91 9.36
C ALA A 289 -4.76 -7.86 8.97
N TYR A 290 -5.38 -8.07 7.82
CA TYR A 290 -6.53 -7.36 7.28
C TYR A 290 -7.59 -8.41 6.92
N LEU A 291 -8.73 -8.38 7.61
CA LEU A 291 -9.84 -9.30 7.39
C LEU A 291 -11.02 -8.51 6.85
N HIS A 292 -11.42 -8.75 5.61
CA HIS A 292 -12.62 -8.19 5.01
C HIS A 292 -13.76 -9.21 5.11
N VAL A 293 -14.73 -8.92 5.96
CA VAL A 293 -15.85 -9.83 6.24
C VAL A 293 -17.08 -9.37 5.47
N HIS A 294 -17.66 -10.26 4.66
CA HIS A 294 -18.87 -10.07 3.87
C HIS A 294 -19.99 -11.00 4.35
N SER A 295 -21.23 -10.69 3.99
CA SER A 295 -22.27 -11.72 3.85
C SER A 295 -22.52 -12.00 2.37
N GLY A 296 -22.68 -13.27 2.01
CA GLY A 296 -22.88 -13.67 0.62
C GLY A 296 -24.21 -13.17 0.03
N SER A 297 -24.38 -13.34 -1.28
CA SER A 297 -25.65 -13.17 -1.98
C SER A 297 -26.64 -14.29 -1.64
N TYR A 298 -27.91 -13.94 -1.54
CA TYR A 298 -29.05 -14.86 -1.37
C TYR A 298 -29.00 -16.02 -2.37
N ASP A 299 -28.73 -17.23 -1.90
CA ASP A 299 -29.11 -18.47 -2.59
C ASP A 299 -30.16 -19.17 -1.72
N PHE A 300 -31.37 -19.32 -2.25
CA PHE A 300 -32.55 -19.82 -1.52
C PHE A 300 -32.45 -21.32 -1.17
N GLY A 301 -31.41 -22.03 -1.62
CA GLY A 301 -31.40 -23.50 -1.56
C GLY A 301 -30.27 -24.16 -0.76
N SER A 302 -29.33 -23.43 -0.15
CA SER A 302 -28.15 -24.09 0.44
C SER A 302 -27.59 -23.43 1.69
N PHE A 303 -27.27 -24.25 2.71
CA PHE A 303 -26.36 -23.84 3.79
C PHE A 303 -24.96 -23.93 3.24
N LYS A 304 -24.42 -22.81 2.78
CA LYS A 304 -23.01 -22.69 2.42
C LYS A 304 -22.26 -22.10 3.60
N GLY A 305 -21.67 -22.97 4.41
CA GLY A 305 -20.64 -22.62 5.38
C GLY A 305 -19.31 -22.36 4.68
N ASP A 306 -19.30 -21.49 3.68
CA ASP A 306 -18.10 -21.24 2.87
C ASP A 306 -17.17 -20.27 3.61
N ALA A 307 -16.45 -20.74 4.63
CA ALA A 307 -15.37 -19.98 5.26
C ALA A 307 -14.19 -19.86 4.28
N VAL A 308 -14.33 -19.01 3.26
CA VAL A 308 -13.30 -18.86 2.26
C VAL A 308 -12.23 -17.93 2.80
N LEU A 309 -10.98 -18.38 2.77
CA LEU A 309 -9.81 -17.64 3.20
C LEU A 309 -8.93 -17.33 2.01
N TYR A 310 -8.69 -16.04 1.78
CA TYR A 310 -7.81 -15.60 0.71
C TYR A 310 -6.55 -15.00 1.28
N PRO A 311 -5.35 -15.34 0.78
CA PRO A 311 -4.16 -14.57 1.13
C PRO A 311 -3.86 -13.42 0.15
N LYS A 312 -4.27 -13.51 -1.13
CA LYS A 312 -4.24 -12.46 -2.20
C LYS A 312 -5.12 -12.90 -3.39
N GLY A 313 -5.73 -11.96 -4.14
CA GLY A 313 -6.72 -12.25 -5.20
C GLY A 313 -6.31 -12.00 -6.66
N TYR A 314 -5.16 -11.37 -6.92
CA TYR A 314 -4.82 -10.95 -8.30
C TYR A 314 -4.16 -12.01 -9.21
N THR A 315 -3.70 -13.17 -8.72
CA THR A 315 -2.92 -14.11 -9.56
C THR A 315 -3.55 -15.51 -9.64
N GLU A 316 -3.75 -16.00 -10.87
CA GLU A 316 -4.10 -17.41 -11.17
C GLU A 316 -2.97 -18.39 -10.81
N VAL A 317 -1.72 -17.91 -10.86
CA VAL A 317 -0.52 -18.76 -10.72
C VAL A 317 -0.07 -18.79 -9.27
N GLN A 318 -0.37 -19.89 -8.58
CA GLN A 318 0.29 -20.26 -7.34
C GLN A 318 1.75 -20.62 -7.63
N SER A 319 2.70 -20.05 -6.90
CA SER A 319 4.11 -20.43 -6.97
C SER A 319 4.59 -20.97 -5.62
N ASP A 320 5.56 -21.91 -5.62
CA ASP A 320 6.10 -22.48 -4.37
C ASP A 320 6.72 -21.47 -3.37
N ASP A 321 6.97 -20.22 -3.81
CA ASP A 321 7.49 -19.14 -2.95
C ASP A 321 6.36 -18.30 -2.33
N ASP A 322 5.13 -18.49 -2.81
CA ASP A 322 3.95 -18.05 -2.11
C ASP A 322 3.80 -18.97 -0.90
N LYS A 323 4.34 -18.53 0.24
CA LYS A 323 4.07 -19.13 1.55
C LYS A 323 2.59 -18.88 1.87
N TYR A 324 1.70 -19.61 1.21
CA TYR A 324 0.31 -19.69 1.57
C TYR A 324 0.25 -20.38 2.93
N ILE A 325 -0.41 -19.74 3.89
CA ILE A 325 -0.95 -20.54 4.99
C ILE A 325 -2.21 -21.17 4.42
N ASP A 326 -2.07 -22.40 3.95
CA ASP A 326 -3.22 -23.22 3.60
C ASP A 326 -3.91 -23.66 4.90
N LEU A 327 -4.76 -22.77 5.41
CA LEU A 327 -5.61 -23.04 6.57
C LEU A 327 -6.73 -24.03 6.23
N ARG A 328 -6.84 -24.52 4.98
CA ARG A 328 -7.90 -25.43 4.58
C ARG A 328 -7.91 -26.70 5.42
N GLY A 329 -6.76 -27.36 5.57
CA GLY A 329 -6.68 -28.59 6.37
C GLY A 329 -7.10 -28.36 7.82
N GLU A 330 -6.59 -27.30 8.43
CA GLU A 330 -6.83 -26.94 9.83
C GLU A 330 -8.28 -26.50 10.08
N ILE A 331 -8.88 -25.78 9.14
CA ILE A 331 -10.29 -25.39 9.21
C ILE A 331 -11.19 -26.57 8.93
N GLU A 332 -10.91 -27.37 7.90
CA GLU A 332 -11.67 -28.60 7.65
C GLU A 332 -11.65 -29.53 8.87
N GLU A 333 -10.51 -29.64 9.56
CA GLU A 333 -10.41 -30.42 10.81
C GLU A 333 -11.19 -29.78 11.96
N ALA A 334 -11.01 -28.47 12.19
CA ALA A 334 -11.76 -27.75 13.21
C ALA A 334 -13.28 -27.87 13.00
N MET A 335 -13.71 -27.91 11.73
CA MET A 335 -15.09 -28.04 11.29
C MET A 335 -15.62 -29.47 11.38
N LYS A 336 -14.85 -30.49 10.98
CA LYS A 336 -15.21 -31.92 11.17
C LYS A 336 -15.47 -32.27 12.63
N ASN A 337 -14.78 -31.60 13.55
CA ASN A 337 -14.96 -31.76 14.99
C ASN A 337 -16.16 -30.99 15.56
N ALA A 338 -16.97 -30.31 14.73
CA ALA A 338 -18.23 -29.71 15.15
C ALA A 338 -19.37 -30.73 14.98
N SER A 339 -20.17 -30.94 16.02
CA SER A 339 -21.21 -31.97 16.11
C SER A 339 -22.47 -31.70 15.25
N PHE A 340 -22.35 -30.96 14.15
CA PHE A 340 -23.45 -30.57 13.27
C PHE A 340 -23.25 -31.15 11.86
N GLN A 341 -24.34 -31.47 11.15
CA GLN A 341 -24.27 -31.85 9.74
C GLN A 341 -23.85 -30.64 8.90
N ILE A 342 -22.56 -30.55 8.59
CA ILE A 342 -21.98 -29.54 7.71
C ILE A 342 -22.04 -30.06 6.27
N ILE A 343 -22.55 -29.24 5.35
CA ILE A 343 -22.73 -29.63 3.94
C ILE A 343 -21.47 -29.33 3.10
N SER A 344 -20.79 -28.19 3.32
CA SER A 344 -19.50 -27.87 2.69
C SER A 344 -18.75 -26.78 3.45
N VAL A 345 -17.42 -26.82 3.37
CA VAL A 345 -16.50 -25.72 3.67
C VAL A 345 -15.55 -25.60 2.48
N ALA A 346 -15.44 -24.43 1.88
CA ALA A 346 -14.58 -24.17 0.74
C ALA A 346 -13.49 -23.16 1.11
N VAL A 347 -12.23 -23.49 0.82
CA VAL A 347 -11.10 -22.56 0.81
C VAL A 347 -10.58 -22.52 -0.63
N GLU A 348 -10.79 -21.40 -1.31
CA GLU A 348 -10.49 -21.22 -2.74
C GLU A 348 -9.66 -19.95 -2.96
N THR A 349 -9.32 -19.64 -4.22
CA THR A 349 -8.74 -18.33 -4.58
C THR A 349 -9.83 -17.34 -4.99
N LEU A 350 -9.65 -16.04 -4.75
CA LEU A 350 -10.65 -15.00 -5.10
C LEU A 350 -10.99 -15.08 -6.59
N HIS A 351 -9.97 -15.42 -7.39
CA HIS A 351 -10.08 -15.72 -8.80
C HIS A 351 -11.01 -16.91 -9.09
N THR A 352 -10.87 -18.03 -8.37
CA THR A 352 -11.73 -19.21 -8.56
C THR A 352 -13.20 -18.89 -8.25
N TRP A 353 -13.45 -18.07 -7.22
CA TRP A 353 -14.82 -17.78 -6.78
C TRP A 353 -15.55 -16.77 -7.66
N TYR A 354 -14.92 -15.62 -7.90
CA TYR A 354 -15.56 -14.50 -8.60
C TYR A 354 -15.08 -14.33 -10.04
N GLY A 355 -14.14 -15.16 -10.51
CA GLY A 355 -13.31 -14.85 -11.67
C GLY A 355 -12.25 -13.79 -11.34
N GLN A 356 -11.57 -13.26 -12.36
CA GLN A 356 -10.65 -12.14 -12.20
C GLN A 356 -11.39 -10.91 -11.65
N ILE A 357 -11.29 -10.66 -10.33
CA ILE A 357 -11.76 -9.40 -9.72
C ILE A 357 -10.61 -8.42 -9.71
N SER A 358 -10.89 -7.19 -10.13
CA SER A 358 -10.00 -6.08 -9.88
C SER A 358 -10.56 -5.11 -8.84
N GLY A 359 -9.66 -4.46 -8.11
CA GLY A 359 -10.01 -3.37 -7.20
C GLY A 359 -10.60 -3.79 -5.85
N SER A 360 -10.23 -4.96 -5.31
CA SER A 360 -10.61 -5.37 -3.95
C SER A 360 -9.75 -4.70 -2.87
N SER A 361 -10.31 -4.50 -1.67
CA SER A 361 -9.58 -3.96 -0.52
C SER A 361 -8.53 -4.93 0.02
N VAL A 362 -8.76 -6.24 -0.14
CA VAL A 362 -7.83 -7.32 0.21
C VAL A 362 -6.60 -7.27 -0.69
N ASP A 363 -6.80 -7.13 -2.01
CA ASP A 363 -5.69 -6.92 -2.95
C ASP A 363 -4.96 -5.63 -2.68
N TYR A 364 -5.68 -4.55 -2.34
CA TYR A 364 -5.06 -3.29 -1.97
C TYR A 364 -4.16 -3.41 -0.73
N ALA A 365 -4.65 -4.04 0.34
CA ALA A 365 -3.89 -4.31 1.57
C ALA A 365 -2.60 -5.11 1.27
N SER A 366 -2.74 -6.15 0.45
CA SER A 366 -1.73 -7.17 0.25
C SER A 366 -0.70 -6.81 -0.84
N THR A 367 -1.11 -6.03 -1.83
CA THR A 367 -0.29 -5.61 -2.99
C THR A 367 0.42 -4.31 -2.67
N VAL A 368 -0.32 -3.29 -2.22
CA VAL A 368 0.24 -1.96 -1.99
C VAL A 368 1.00 -1.93 -0.68
N TYR A 369 0.37 -2.40 0.41
CA TYR A 369 0.99 -2.31 1.73
C TYR A 369 1.71 -3.56 2.15
N GLY A 370 1.62 -4.65 1.37
CA GLY A 370 2.22 -5.95 1.66
C GLY A 370 1.81 -6.51 3.02
N VAL A 371 0.58 -6.24 3.46
CA VAL A 371 0.02 -6.85 4.67
C VAL A 371 0.10 -8.37 4.49
N PRO A 372 0.78 -9.09 5.39
CA PRO A 372 1.11 -10.50 5.18
C PRO A 372 -0.14 -11.38 5.20
N TYR A 373 -1.14 -11.01 6.01
CA TYR A 373 -2.42 -11.71 6.10
C TYR A 373 -3.54 -10.78 5.64
N ALA A 374 -3.89 -10.80 4.37
CA ALA A 374 -5.03 -10.03 3.86
C ALA A 374 -6.06 -11.02 3.33
N MET A 375 -7.19 -11.14 4.02
CA MET A 375 -8.20 -12.18 3.79
C MET A 375 -9.60 -11.60 3.60
N GLU A 376 -10.37 -12.19 2.70
CA GLU A 376 -11.83 -12.06 2.71
C GLU A 376 -12.42 -13.20 3.54
N LEU A 377 -13.57 -12.98 4.19
CA LEU A 377 -14.32 -13.98 4.95
C LEU A 377 -15.80 -13.82 4.61
N VAL A 378 -16.47 -14.90 4.24
CA VAL A 378 -17.93 -14.91 3.98
C VAL A 378 -18.54 -16.04 4.80
N MET A 379 -19.67 -15.83 5.47
CA MET A 379 -20.45 -16.93 6.08
C MET A 379 -21.93 -16.58 6.08
N GLN A 380 -22.81 -17.53 5.76
CA GLN A 380 -24.26 -17.32 5.66
C GLN A 380 -25.08 -18.33 6.49
N PRO A 381 -26.22 -17.93 7.10
CA PRO A 381 -27.15 -18.84 7.74
C PRO A 381 -28.01 -19.61 6.73
N PHE A 382 -28.49 -20.80 7.10
CA PHE A 382 -29.48 -21.55 6.33
C PHE A 382 -30.89 -20.98 6.57
N GLN A 383 -31.68 -20.71 5.53
CA GLN A 383 -32.99 -20.07 5.69
C GLN A 383 -34.23 -20.97 5.47
N ASP A 384 -34.08 -22.24 5.08
CA ASP A 384 -35.23 -23.14 4.83
C ASP A 384 -35.19 -24.45 5.65
N ILE A 385 -35.33 -24.37 6.98
CA ILE A 385 -35.80 -25.51 7.77
C ILE A 385 -37.25 -25.24 8.17
N PRO A 386 -38.23 -25.86 7.48
CA PRO A 386 -39.61 -25.83 7.93
C PRO A 386 -39.71 -26.58 9.25
N ASP A 387 -40.23 -25.91 10.28
CA ASP A 387 -40.48 -26.41 11.61
C ASP A 387 -39.26 -26.91 12.40
N ALA A 388 -38.98 -26.23 13.51
CA ALA A 388 -37.88 -26.41 14.45
C ALA A 388 -36.52 -25.79 14.05
N SER A 389 -36.41 -24.51 14.42
CA SER A 389 -35.36 -23.98 15.32
C SER A 389 -34.26 -23.09 14.73
N GLN A 390 -34.65 -21.84 14.45
CA GLN A 390 -33.74 -20.70 14.22
C GLN A 390 -32.58 -20.64 15.25
N SER A 391 -32.81 -21.05 16.50
CA SER A 391 -31.79 -21.11 17.55
C SER A 391 -30.66 -22.14 17.29
N TYR A 392 -30.93 -23.29 16.65
CA TYR A 392 -29.87 -24.27 16.36
C TYR A 392 -28.98 -23.79 15.21
N SER A 393 -29.57 -23.15 14.20
CA SER A 393 -28.83 -22.50 13.11
C SER A 393 -27.92 -21.38 13.64
N GLU A 394 -28.42 -20.55 14.57
CA GLU A 394 -27.63 -19.50 15.22
C GLU A 394 -26.49 -20.05 16.10
N ASN A 395 -26.76 -21.10 16.89
CA ASN A 395 -25.74 -21.73 17.74
C ASN A 395 -24.65 -22.42 16.93
N ALA A 396 -25.02 -23.12 15.85
CA ALA A 396 -24.06 -23.71 14.92
C ALA A 396 -23.20 -22.62 14.26
N LEU A 397 -23.81 -21.54 13.79
CA LEU A 397 -23.10 -20.41 13.18
C LEU A 397 -22.09 -19.76 14.16
N ASN A 398 -22.49 -19.56 15.42
CA ASN A 398 -21.61 -19.03 16.46
C ASN A 398 -20.41 -19.95 16.72
N GLU A 399 -20.63 -21.26 16.80
CA GLU A 399 -19.56 -22.23 17.04
C GLU A 399 -18.59 -22.32 15.86
N ILE A 400 -19.09 -22.22 14.63
CA ILE A 400 -18.26 -22.17 13.42
C ILE A 400 -17.40 -20.90 13.41
N TRP A 401 -18.00 -19.73 13.64
CA TRP A 401 -17.27 -18.46 13.70
C TRP A 401 -16.17 -18.50 14.75
N ARG A 402 -16.47 -19.02 15.95
CA ARG A 402 -15.50 -19.17 17.02
C ARG A 402 -14.30 -19.99 16.56
N ARG A 403 -14.52 -21.17 15.97
CA ARG A 403 -13.46 -22.08 15.53
C ARG A 403 -12.63 -21.53 14.38
N VAL A 404 -13.28 -20.93 13.39
CA VAL A 404 -12.58 -20.31 12.25
C VAL A 404 -11.70 -19.16 12.73
N LEU A 405 -12.22 -18.28 13.59
CA LEU A 405 -11.43 -17.21 14.19
C LEU A 405 -10.32 -17.75 15.08
N ASP A 406 -10.56 -18.83 15.83
CA ASP A 406 -9.54 -19.46 16.66
C ASP A 406 -8.37 -19.97 15.81
N VAL A 407 -8.64 -20.67 14.71
CA VAL A 407 -7.61 -21.15 13.79
C VAL A 407 -6.85 -19.96 13.18
N ILE A 408 -7.55 -18.95 12.66
CA ILE A 408 -6.93 -17.79 12.00
C ILE A 408 -6.06 -17.00 12.98
N PHE A 409 -6.60 -16.60 14.12
CA PHE A 409 -5.90 -15.71 15.06
C PHE A 409 -4.73 -16.42 15.74
N ASN A 410 -4.85 -17.72 16.04
CA ASN A 410 -3.73 -18.48 16.58
C ASN A 410 -2.63 -18.69 15.54
N ASN A 411 -2.96 -18.95 14.27
CA ASN A 411 -1.95 -19.05 13.21
C ASN A 411 -1.22 -17.73 12.99
N ILE A 412 -1.95 -16.62 12.93
CA ILE A 412 -1.34 -15.28 12.86
C ILE A 412 -0.40 -15.09 14.05
N TRP A 413 -0.81 -15.46 15.27
CA TRP A 413 -0.01 -15.29 16.48
C TRP A 413 1.26 -16.13 16.49
N ILE A 414 1.13 -17.42 16.16
CA ILE A 414 2.27 -18.36 16.12
C ILE A 414 3.32 -17.81 15.16
N ILE A 415 2.93 -17.45 13.94
CA ILE A 415 3.89 -17.06 12.91
C ILE A 415 4.50 -15.69 13.19
N VAL A 416 3.71 -14.72 13.65
CA VAL A 416 4.21 -13.39 14.03
C VAL A 416 5.27 -13.49 15.14
N ASN A 417 5.17 -14.47 16.05
CA ASN A 417 6.12 -14.63 17.16
C ASN A 417 7.21 -15.68 16.94
N THR A 418 7.03 -16.66 16.06
CA THR A 418 8.06 -17.69 15.77
C THR A 418 9.05 -17.25 14.70
N TRP A 419 8.69 -16.33 13.80
CA TRP A 419 9.61 -15.80 12.78
C TRP A 419 10.54 -14.69 13.27
N CYS A 420 10.31 -14.17 14.48
CA CYS A 420 11.13 -13.12 15.08
C CYS A 420 12.13 -13.63 16.13
N ASP A 421 12.22 -14.95 16.38
CA ASP A 421 13.22 -15.50 17.30
C ASP A 421 14.41 -16.13 16.53
N PRO A 422 15.56 -15.46 16.43
CA PRO A 422 16.77 -16.03 15.82
C PRO A 422 17.39 -17.18 16.64
N LYS A 423 16.77 -17.63 17.75
CA LYS A 423 17.27 -18.68 18.63
C LYS A 423 16.45 -19.97 18.67
N VAL A 424 15.36 -20.12 17.92
CA VAL A 424 14.65 -21.41 17.88
C VAL A 424 15.34 -22.35 16.88
N PRO A 425 15.92 -23.48 17.32
CA PRO A 425 16.55 -24.44 16.42
C PRO A 425 15.50 -25.12 15.55
N LEU A 426 15.87 -25.36 14.30
CA LEU A 426 15.12 -26.05 13.24
C LEU A 426 14.84 -27.55 13.54
N HIS A 427 14.53 -27.91 14.78
CA HIS A 427 14.47 -29.29 15.26
C HIS A 427 13.08 -29.80 15.67
N LEU A 428 12.00 -29.05 15.41
CA LEU A 428 10.62 -29.52 15.62
C LEU A 428 9.81 -29.75 14.33
N PHE A 429 10.50 -29.92 13.19
CA PHE A 429 9.92 -30.50 11.96
C PHE A 429 10.80 -31.68 11.54
N VAL A 430 10.65 -32.82 12.23
CA VAL A 430 11.20 -34.13 11.83
C VAL A 430 9.95 -35.02 11.75
N THR A 431 9.53 -35.57 10.61
CA THR A 431 10.06 -36.79 9.99
C THR A 431 9.33 -37.05 8.66
N THR A 432 9.94 -36.71 7.52
CA THR A 432 9.86 -37.44 6.23
C THR A 432 10.70 -36.69 5.20
N CYS A 433 11.99 -37.00 5.14
CA CYS A 433 12.88 -36.89 3.96
C CYS A 433 14.35 -37.00 4.42
N ILE A 434 14.70 -38.14 5.00
CA ILE A 434 16.10 -38.58 5.10
C ILE A 434 16.14 -40.01 4.60
N THR A 435 16.29 -40.18 3.28
CA THR A 435 16.96 -41.34 2.64
C THR A 435 17.28 -41.04 1.17
N THR A 436 17.89 -39.89 0.85
CA THR A 436 18.57 -39.71 -0.45
C THR A 436 19.62 -38.59 -0.45
N LEU A 437 20.51 -38.52 0.54
CA LEU A 437 21.71 -37.67 0.42
C LEU A 437 22.87 -38.16 1.28
N LEU A 438 23.25 -39.43 1.07
CA LEU A 438 24.57 -39.94 1.43
C LEU A 438 25.03 -40.80 0.27
N LEU A 439 25.69 -40.18 -0.70
CA LEU A 439 26.76 -40.73 -1.54
C LEU A 439 27.27 -39.60 -2.44
N GLN A 440 28.59 -39.45 -2.48
CA GLN A 440 29.40 -38.47 -3.23
C GLN A 440 29.80 -37.19 -2.47
N VAL A 441 30.53 -37.40 -1.37
CA VAL A 441 31.76 -36.63 -1.12
C VAL A 441 32.86 -37.32 -1.92
N GLY A 442 33.02 -36.91 -3.17
CA GLY A 442 34.23 -37.12 -3.97
C GLY A 442 34.88 -35.77 -4.14
N CYS A 443 35.96 -35.51 -3.41
CA CYS A 443 36.92 -34.49 -3.79
C CYS A 443 37.57 -34.95 -5.09
N GLU A 444 37.17 -34.36 -6.20
CA GLU A 444 38.04 -34.25 -7.37
C GLU A 444 38.75 -32.91 -7.28
N GLU A 445 40.03 -32.97 -6.92
CA GLU A 445 41.00 -31.95 -7.23
C GLU A 445 41.17 -31.92 -8.75
N ASP A 446 40.32 -31.18 -9.45
CA ASP A 446 40.59 -30.84 -10.84
C ASP A 446 41.56 -29.66 -10.89
N GLY A 447 42.71 -29.96 -11.49
CA GLY A 447 43.89 -29.13 -11.58
C GLY A 447 43.60 -27.71 -12.06
N PHE A 448 44.26 -26.79 -11.38
CA PHE A 448 44.62 -25.50 -11.93
C PHE A 448 45.37 -25.72 -13.25
N LEU A 449 44.65 -25.64 -14.36
CA LEU A 449 45.22 -25.19 -15.62
C LEU A 449 45.13 -23.66 -15.61
N GLU A 450 46.26 -23.07 -15.22
CA GLU A 450 46.64 -21.75 -15.70
C GLU A 450 46.57 -21.77 -17.23
N ASP A 451 45.66 -20.98 -17.80
CA ASP A 451 45.94 -20.34 -19.08
C ASP A 451 45.34 -18.94 -19.14
N LYS A 452 46.19 -18.03 -19.61
CA LYS A 452 45.98 -16.60 -19.78
C LYS A 452 44.95 -16.35 -20.88
N TYR A 453 43.83 -15.72 -20.57
CA TYR A 453 43.21 -14.74 -21.46
C TYR A 453 42.54 -13.66 -20.60
N GLU A 454 42.94 -12.39 -20.77
CA GLU A 454 41.97 -11.32 -20.54
C GLU A 454 40.85 -11.62 -21.53
N GLU A 455 39.71 -12.14 -21.05
CA GLU A 455 38.54 -12.30 -21.91
C GLU A 455 38.21 -10.91 -22.45
N ASP A 456 38.42 -10.73 -23.76
CA ASP A 456 37.92 -9.57 -24.49
C ASP A 456 36.43 -9.44 -24.14
N SER A 457 36.04 -8.25 -23.66
CA SER A 457 34.64 -7.98 -23.35
C SER A 457 33.86 -8.15 -24.65
N LYS A 458 32.65 -8.72 -24.57
CA LYS A 458 31.75 -8.75 -25.74
C LYS A 458 31.44 -7.34 -26.28
N TYR A 459 31.77 -6.29 -25.54
CA TYR A 459 31.52 -4.89 -25.89
C TYR A 459 32.78 -4.13 -26.35
N ASP A 460 33.96 -4.78 -26.42
CA ASP A 460 35.23 -4.09 -26.65
C ASP A 460 35.30 -3.39 -28.03
N ASP A 461 34.64 -3.93 -29.04
CA ASP A 461 34.53 -3.36 -30.39
C ASP A 461 33.18 -2.67 -30.65
N TYR A 462 32.28 -2.64 -29.67
CA TYR A 462 30.98 -2.01 -29.83
C TYR A 462 31.10 -0.48 -29.85
N THR A 463 30.28 0.15 -30.68
CA THR A 463 30.20 1.60 -30.85
C THR A 463 28.91 2.13 -30.20
N LEU A 464 29.03 3.18 -29.38
CA LEU A 464 27.90 3.92 -28.84
C LEU A 464 27.41 4.93 -29.86
N ILE A 465 26.18 4.75 -30.31
CA ILE A 465 25.51 5.59 -31.30
C ILE A 465 24.29 6.25 -30.66
N LYS A 466 24.06 7.52 -31.01
CA LYS A 466 22.89 8.29 -30.59
C LYS A 466 22.04 8.69 -31.77
N LEU A 467 20.75 8.39 -31.70
CA LEU A 467 19.75 8.84 -32.66
C LEU A 467 18.86 9.92 -32.03
N TYR A 468 18.70 11.07 -32.68
CA TYR A 468 17.87 12.17 -32.18
C TYR A 468 16.64 12.38 -33.08
N PRO A 469 15.43 12.10 -32.57
CA PRO A 469 14.18 12.43 -33.24
C PRO A 469 13.84 13.92 -33.09
N LYS A 470 13.23 14.51 -34.13
CA LYS A 470 12.86 15.93 -34.22
C LYS A 470 11.35 16.18 -34.14
N ASP A 471 10.55 15.12 -34.22
CA ASP A 471 9.09 15.15 -34.12
C ASP A 471 8.56 13.86 -33.47
N GLU A 472 7.28 13.85 -33.11
CA GLU A 472 6.62 12.72 -32.44
C GLU A 472 6.62 11.42 -33.27
N TYR A 473 6.55 11.53 -34.60
CA TYR A 473 6.62 10.36 -35.48
C TYR A 473 8.01 9.72 -35.37
N GLN A 474 9.06 10.51 -35.42
CA GLN A 474 10.44 10.06 -35.25
C GLN A 474 10.70 9.50 -33.85
N VAL A 475 10.06 10.03 -32.80
CA VAL A 475 10.14 9.44 -31.45
C VAL A 475 9.54 8.03 -31.45
N SER A 476 8.36 7.85 -32.05
CA SER A 476 7.74 6.54 -32.17
C SER A 476 8.64 5.56 -32.93
N VAL A 477 9.20 5.98 -34.06
CA VAL A 477 10.14 5.16 -34.85
C VAL A 477 11.39 4.80 -34.05
N ALA A 478 12.02 5.76 -33.36
CA ALA A 478 13.20 5.48 -32.54
C ALA A 478 12.88 4.52 -31.39
N THR A 479 11.71 4.65 -30.76
CA THR A 479 11.28 3.81 -29.63
C THR A 479 11.00 2.37 -30.06
N HIS A 480 10.53 2.16 -31.29
CA HIS A 480 10.23 0.84 -31.84
C HIS A 480 11.37 0.27 -32.70
N PHE A 481 12.60 0.76 -32.52
CA PHE A 481 13.76 0.14 -33.16
C PHE A 481 13.87 -1.34 -32.75
N PHE A 482 13.88 -2.23 -33.74
CA PHE A 482 13.93 -3.68 -33.54
C PHE A 482 15.13 -4.26 -34.30
N ASP A 483 16.05 -4.90 -33.56
CA ASP A 483 17.13 -5.71 -34.13
C ASP A 483 16.72 -7.20 -34.05
N PRO A 484 16.40 -7.86 -35.17
CA PRO A 484 15.96 -9.25 -35.19
C PRO A 484 16.97 -10.23 -34.60
N GLU A 485 18.27 -9.91 -34.67
CA GLU A 485 19.34 -10.74 -34.11
C GLU A 485 19.65 -10.41 -32.64
N ASN A 486 19.01 -9.38 -32.06
CA ASN A 486 19.15 -8.96 -30.66
C ASN A 486 20.62 -8.75 -30.22
N LYS A 487 21.46 -8.27 -31.14
CA LYS A 487 22.88 -7.96 -30.92
C LYS A 487 23.11 -6.52 -30.46
N VAL A 488 22.21 -5.60 -30.82
CA VAL A 488 22.24 -4.21 -30.35
C VAL A 488 21.71 -4.10 -28.92
N GLU A 489 22.46 -3.44 -28.03
CA GLU A 489 21.97 -3.15 -26.67
C GLU A 489 21.41 -1.72 -26.60
N VAL A 490 20.20 -1.57 -26.08
CA VAL A 490 19.60 -0.26 -25.83
C VAL A 490 19.97 0.20 -24.43
N LEU A 491 20.82 1.23 -24.32
CA LEU A 491 21.18 1.81 -23.02
C LEU A 491 20.11 2.77 -22.50
N LYS A 492 19.46 3.48 -23.42
CA LYS A 492 18.39 4.43 -23.15
C LYS A 492 17.50 4.59 -24.38
N THR A 493 16.19 4.41 -24.20
CA THR A 493 15.19 4.77 -25.21
C THR A 493 14.97 6.28 -25.28
N SER A 494 14.66 6.80 -26.49
CA SER A 494 14.25 8.20 -26.63
C SER A 494 12.91 8.43 -25.93
N ARG A 495 12.80 9.53 -25.18
CA ARG A 495 11.62 9.85 -24.36
C ARG A 495 10.85 11.07 -24.89
N GLY A 496 11.23 11.60 -26.06
CA GLY A 496 10.57 12.74 -26.67
C GLY A 496 11.43 13.44 -27.71
N VAL A 497 10.87 14.51 -28.27
CA VAL A 497 11.56 15.33 -29.29
C VAL A 497 12.86 15.91 -28.74
N ASN A 498 13.93 15.81 -29.54
CA ASN A 498 15.30 16.19 -29.20
C ASN A 498 15.95 15.38 -28.06
N ASP A 499 15.33 14.28 -27.61
CA ASP A 499 15.94 13.33 -26.69
C ASP A 499 16.55 12.13 -27.43
N SER A 500 17.74 11.68 -27.03
CA SER A 500 18.44 10.62 -27.75
C SER A 500 17.95 9.21 -27.40
N LEU A 501 17.87 8.35 -28.42
CA LEU A 501 18.01 6.90 -28.30
C LEU A 501 19.51 6.58 -28.27
N ASP A 502 19.99 6.01 -27.17
CA ASP A 502 21.39 5.63 -26.99
C ASP A 502 21.50 4.10 -27.13
N VAL A 503 22.21 3.65 -28.17
CA VAL A 503 22.37 2.23 -28.50
C VAL A 503 23.83 1.86 -28.65
N LEU A 504 24.16 0.67 -28.16
CA LEU A 504 25.48 0.09 -28.24
C LEU A 504 25.48 -1.00 -29.32
N VAL A 505 26.27 -0.80 -30.37
CA VAL A 505 26.12 -1.48 -31.66
C VAL A 505 27.42 -2.18 -32.03
N PRO A 506 27.40 -3.48 -32.36
CA PRO A 506 28.59 -4.18 -32.85
C PRO A 506 28.98 -3.71 -34.26
N PRO A 507 30.25 -3.89 -34.69
CA PRO A 507 30.74 -3.41 -35.97
C PRO A 507 29.92 -3.89 -37.18
N ASP A 508 29.44 -5.13 -37.17
CA ASP A 508 28.63 -5.73 -38.26
C ASP A 508 27.22 -5.10 -38.38
N ARG A 509 26.79 -4.30 -37.40
CA ARG A 509 25.46 -3.67 -37.36
C ARG A 509 25.44 -2.16 -37.50
N VAL A 510 26.60 -1.49 -37.48
CA VAL A 510 26.68 -0.04 -37.59
C VAL A 510 26.02 0.47 -38.89
N ALA A 511 26.33 -0.17 -40.03
CA ALA A 511 25.75 0.20 -41.32
C ALA A 511 24.22 0.01 -41.37
N VAL A 512 23.69 -1.02 -40.69
CA VAL A 512 22.25 -1.27 -40.60
C VAL A 512 21.56 -0.14 -39.83
N LEU A 513 22.13 0.26 -38.69
CA LEU A 513 21.58 1.34 -37.89
C LEU A 513 21.69 2.70 -38.59
N GLU A 514 22.79 2.94 -39.32
CA GLU A 514 22.96 4.14 -40.12
C GLU A 514 21.90 4.23 -41.22
N HIS A 515 21.68 3.13 -41.95
CA HIS A 515 20.61 3.06 -42.95
C HIS A 515 19.23 3.29 -42.32
N TYR A 516 18.95 2.67 -41.18
CA TYR A 516 17.72 2.88 -40.42
C TYR A 516 17.51 4.36 -40.05
N ALA A 517 18.57 5.04 -39.59
CA ALA A 517 18.50 6.46 -39.25
C ALA A 517 18.25 7.32 -40.48
N GLN A 518 18.89 7.04 -41.62
CA GLN A 518 18.70 7.75 -42.88
C GLN A 518 17.27 7.60 -43.42
N SER A 519 16.75 6.37 -43.49
CA SER A 519 15.39 6.09 -43.98
C SER A 519 14.30 6.79 -43.15
N ASN A 520 14.57 7.03 -41.86
CA ASN A 520 13.63 7.67 -40.94
C ASN A 520 13.98 9.14 -40.64
N ASN A 521 14.98 9.71 -41.33
CA ASN A 521 15.45 11.09 -41.15
C ASN A 521 15.84 11.43 -39.69
N LEU A 522 16.36 10.45 -38.96
CA LEU A 522 16.88 10.62 -37.60
C LEU A 522 18.30 11.18 -37.66
N ARG A 523 18.63 12.14 -36.77
CA ARG A 523 20.02 12.61 -36.66
C ARG A 523 20.86 11.52 -36.02
N PHE A 524 21.82 10.99 -36.78
CA PHE A 524 22.77 9.95 -36.35
C PHE A 524 24.06 10.58 -35.83
N GLU A 525 24.52 10.14 -34.65
CA GLU A 525 25.76 10.61 -34.03
C GLU A 525 26.54 9.41 -33.47
N VAL A 526 27.77 9.20 -33.96
CA VAL A 526 28.73 8.30 -33.31
C VAL A 526 29.29 9.02 -32.10
N LYS A 527 28.94 8.58 -30.90
CA LYS A 527 29.43 9.22 -29.67
C LYS A 527 30.78 8.67 -29.23
N GLU A 528 30.93 7.35 -29.26
CA GLU A 528 32.12 6.68 -28.73
C GLU A 528 32.35 5.35 -29.43
N THR A 529 33.59 5.08 -29.83
CA THR A 529 34.01 3.78 -30.38
C THR A 529 34.69 2.95 -29.31
N GLU A 530 34.73 1.63 -29.50
CA GLU A 530 35.41 0.70 -28.59
C GLU A 530 34.96 0.83 -27.11
N TYR A 531 33.64 0.95 -26.92
CA TYR A 531 33.03 1.33 -25.63
C TYR A 531 33.45 0.40 -24.47
N GLY A 532 33.53 -0.91 -24.71
CA GLY A 532 33.89 -1.91 -23.70
C GLY A 532 35.32 -1.76 -23.18
N ARG A 533 36.25 -1.22 -23.98
CA ARG A 533 37.64 -1.01 -23.56
C ARG A 533 37.77 0.00 -22.43
N ARG A 534 36.76 0.86 -22.26
CA ARG A 534 36.69 1.87 -21.20
C ARG A 534 36.18 1.31 -19.87
N PHE A 535 35.75 0.05 -19.83
CA PHE A 535 35.29 -0.55 -18.57
C PHE A 535 36.43 -0.59 -17.56
N GLU A 536 36.11 -0.16 -16.34
CA GLU A 536 37.04 -0.24 -15.22
C GLU A 536 37.54 -1.69 -15.08
N PRO A 537 38.84 -1.89 -14.81
CA PRO A 537 39.40 -3.23 -14.66
C PRO A 537 38.68 -3.97 -13.53
N LEU A 538 38.45 -5.27 -13.73
CA LEU A 538 37.84 -6.12 -12.71
C LEU A 538 38.74 -6.12 -11.46
N ASP A 539 38.12 -5.99 -10.29
CA ASP A 539 38.83 -6.12 -9.03
C ASP A 539 39.40 -7.54 -8.91
N ARG A 540 40.71 -7.67 -9.08
CA ARG A 540 41.40 -8.92 -8.80
C ARG A 540 41.45 -9.09 -7.29
N VAL A 541 40.93 -10.22 -6.79
CA VAL A 541 41.13 -10.63 -5.39
C VAL A 541 42.66 -10.67 -5.15
N PRO A 542 43.21 -9.84 -4.25
CA PRO A 542 44.64 -9.82 -4.02
C PRO A 542 45.15 -11.21 -3.58
N LYS A 543 46.17 -11.77 -4.26
CA LYS A 543 46.81 -13.07 -3.88
C LYS A 543 47.35 -13.08 -2.44
N ARG A 544 47.48 -11.91 -1.80
CA ARG A 544 47.70 -11.69 -0.37
C ARG A 544 46.69 -10.66 0.12
N ARG A 545 46.08 -10.85 1.30
CA ARG A 545 45.32 -9.81 2.03
C ARG A 545 46.24 -8.62 2.36
N VAL A 546 46.53 -7.79 1.38
CA VAL A 546 47.03 -6.45 1.62
C VAL A 546 45.80 -5.64 2.00
N LEU A 547 45.72 -5.22 3.26
CA LEU A 547 44.70 -4.28 3.73
C LEU A 547 44.90 -2.95 2.99
N ARG A 548 44.34 -2.83 1.78
CA ARG A 548 44.20 -1.52 1.14
C ARG A 548 43.23 -0.72 2.00
N ALA A 549 43.63 0.49 2.38
CA ALA A 549 42.73 1.43 3.05
C ALA A 549 41.50 1.65 2.15
N PHE A 550 40.30 1.58 2.74
CA PHE A 550 39.06 1.82 2.02
C PHE A 550 39.06 3.24 1.43
N ASN A 551 38.81 3.35 0.13
CA ASN A 551 38.75 4.63 -0.57
C ASN A 551 37.30 4.95 -0.95
N VAL A 552 36.75 6.02 -0.38
CA VAL A 552 35.38 6.48 -0.67
C VAL A 552 35.20 7.03 -2.10
N TYR A 553 36.30 7.39 -2.76
CA TYR A 553 36.32 7.85 -4.16
C TYR A 553 36.63 6.71 -5.14
N ASP A 554 36.16 5.50 -4.84
CA ASP A 554 36.31 4.33 -5.70
C ASP A 554 34.99 3.57 -5.85
N PHE A 555 34.89 2.75 -6.88
CA PHE A 555 33.78 1.81 -7.05
C PHE A 555 34.09 0.54 -6.26
N ASN A 556 33.69 0.51 -5.00
CA ASN A 556 34.01 -0.56 -4.05
C ASN A 556 33.11 -1.79 -4.23
N SER A 557 33.65 -3.01 -4.00
CA SER A 557 32.82 -4.23 -3.95
C SER A 557 31.84 -4.20 -2.79
N PHE A 558 30.74 -4.96 -2.90
CA PHE A 558 29.74 -5.07 -1.84
C PHE A 558 30.36 -5.55 -0.52
N ALA A 559 31.31 -6.49 -0.58
CA ALA A 559 32.01 -6.97 0.61
C ALA A 559 32.83 -5.85 1.28
N ALA A 560 33.58 -5.06 0.50
CA ALA A 560 34.34 -3.91 1.02
C ALA A 560 33.42 -2.83 1.59
N ILE A 561 32.26 -2.60 0.96
CA ILE A 561 31.22 -1.70 1.47
C ILE A 561 30.71 -2.18 2.84
N GLN A 562 30.36 -3.45 2.99
CA GLN A 562 29.89 -4.00 4.27
C GLN A 562 30.95 -3.88 5.37
N GLU A 563 32.22 -4.18 5.07
CA GLU A 563 33.33 -4.03 6.01
C GLU A 563 33.55 -2.56 6.41
N TYR A 564 33.43 -1.63 5.45
CA TYR A 564 33.50 -0.20 5.73
C TYR A 564 32.40 0.26 6.68
N LEU A 565 31.15 -0.15 6.45
CA LEU A 565 30.02 0.19 7.32
C LEU A 565 30.25 -0.32 8.74
N GLU A 566 30.67 -1.57 8.91
CA GLU A 566 30.97 -2.16 10.22
C GLU A 566 32.13 -1.46 10.92
N THR A 567 33.16 -1.05 10.17
CA THR A 567 34.29 -0.30 10.70
C THR A 567 33.89 1.11 11.12
N ALA A 568 33.07 1.79 10.30
CA ALA A 568 32.55 3.11 10.61
C ALA A 568 31.67 3.10 11.87
N ALA A 569 30.78 2.11 12.00
CA ALA A 569 29.91 1.95 13.17
C ALA A 569 30.72 1.67 14.45
N ARG A 570 31.78 0.86 14.37
CA ARG A 570 32.68 0.62 15.51
C ARG A 570 33.48 1.86 15.93
N ARG A 571 33.84 2.72 14.97
CA ARG A 571 34.58 3.97 15.24
C ARG A 571 33.69 5.07 15.80
N HIS A 572 32.42 5.10 15.39
CA HIS A 572 31.46 6.16 15.73
C HIS A 572 30.17 5.60 16.34
N PRO A 573 30.22 4.79 17.42
CA PRO A 573 29.06 4.06 17.95
C PRO A 573 27.94 4.97 18.48
N GLN A 574 28.27 6.19 18.89
CA GLN A 574 27.32 7.20 19.34
C GLN A 574 26.61 7.94 18.19
N LEU A 575 27.09 7.81 16.95
CA LEU A 575 26.54 8.50 15.77
C LEU A 575 25.93 7.54 14.75
N LEU A 576 26.59 6.40 14.47
CA LEU A 576 26.21 5.45 13.44
C LEU A 576 25.84 4.10 14.05
N THR A 577 24.60 3.68 13.81
CA THR A 577 24.12 2.33 14.12
C THR A 577 23.81 1.57 12.83
N LEU A 578 24.07 0.27 12.81
CA LEU A 578 23.73 -0.60 11.69
C LEU A 578 22.50 -1.43 12.05
N GLN A 579 21.45 -1.32 11.25
CA GLN A 579 20.31 -2.22 11.32
C GLN A 579 20.54 -3.36 10.33
N ASN A 580 20.61 -4.59 10.84
CA ASN A 580 20.58 -5.77 10.00
C ASN A 580 19.19 -5.87 9.35
N LEU A 581 19.18 -6.04 8.02
CA LEU A 581 17.96 -6.29 7.27
C LEU A 581 17.85 -7.82 7.05
N GLY A 582 17.46 -8.23 5.85
CA GLY A 582 17.51 -9.62 5.41
C GLY A 582 18.69 -9.91 4.47
N THR A 583 18.48 -10.90 3.61
CA THR A 583 19.39 -11.25 2.53
C THR A 583 18.78 -10.94 1.17
N SER A 584 19.62 -10.63 0.20
CA SER A 584 19.27 -10.66 -1.23
C SER A 584 18.86 -12.07 -1.68
N TYR A 585 18.38 -12.20 -2.92
CA TYR A 585 18.01 -13.49 -3.52
C TYR A 585 19.14 -14.53 -3.44
N GLN A 586 20.38 -14.13 -3.69
CA GLN A 586 21.56 -14.99 -3.60
C GLN A 586 22.21 -15.04 -2.21
N GLY A 587 21.52 -14.58 -1.16
CA GLY A 587 21.96 -14.76 0.23
C GLY A 587 22.90 -13.69 0.79
N ARG A 588 23.11 -12.55 0.10
CA ARG A 588 23.98 -11.47 0.59
C ARG A 588 23.27 -10.67 1.68
N ARG A 589 23.84 -10.64 2.89
CA ARG A 589 23.28 -9.90 4.03
C ARG A 589 23.39 -8.39 3.83
N MET A 590 22.26 -7.70 3.97
CA MET A 590 22.18 -6.25 3.78
C MET A 590 22.06 -5.52 5.13
N LYS A 591 22.65 -4.33 5.20
CA LYS A 591 22.63 -3.48 6.39
C LYS A 591 22.25 -2.06 6.02
N LEU A 592 21.38 -1.46 6.84
CA LEU A 592 21.03 -0.04 6.76
C LEU A 592 21.93 0.76 7.72
N ALA A 593 22.54 1.83 7.22
CA ALA A 593 23.29 2.78 8.05
C ALA A 593 22.34 3.85 8.60
N LYS A 594 22.18 3.91 9.92
CA LYS A 594 21.35 4.90 10.63
C LYS A 594 22.25 5.88 11.34
N ILE A 595 22.33 7.12 10.84
CA ILE A 595 23.21 8.17 11.33
C ILE A 595 22.38 9.24 12.03
N SER A 596 22.64 9.47 13.32
CA SER A 596 21.92 10.46 14.13
C SER A 596 22.82 11.01 15.23
N SER A 597 22.71 12.31 15.51
CA SER A 597 23.35 12.91 16.69
C SER A 597 22.55 12.71 17.98
N ASP A 598 21.26 12.37 17.87
CA ASP A 598 20.36 12.08 19.00
C ASP A 598 19.22 11.14 18.54
N PRO A 599 19.45 9.81 18.57
CA PRO A 599 18.45 8.82 18.16
C PRO A 599 17.14 8.89 18.96
N SER A 600 17.21 9.39 20.21
CA SER A 600 16.08 9.44 21.16
C SER A 600 15.12 10.61 20.90
N ALA A 601 15.58 11.65 20.18
CA ALA A 601 14.82 12.88 19.95
C ALA A 601 13.57 12.73 19.07
N GLY A 602 13.37 11.59 18.41
CA GLY A 602 12.22 11.42 17.52
C GLY A 602 12.31 12.25 16.22
N ASN A 603 13.53 12.59 15.78
CA ASN A 603 13.78 13.49 14.64
C ASN A 603 13.13 13.03 13.31
N PRO A 604 12.78 13.96 12.40
CA PRO A 604 12.43 13.59 11.03
C PRO A 604 13.57 12.80 10.36
N ILE A 605 13.21 11.75 9.61
CA ILE A 605 14.15 10.87 8.90
C ILE A 605 14.25 11.29 7.43
N ILE A 606 15.48 11.32 6.94
CA ILE A 606 15.85 11.38 5.53
C ILE A 606 16.35 9.98 5.16
N PHE A 607 15.67 9.30 4.24
CA PHE A 607 16.08 7.99 3.75
C PHE A 607 16.63 8.11 2.33
N ILE A 608 17.83 7.57 2.12
CA ILE A 608 18.50 7.52 0.83
C ILE A 608 18.85 6.08 0.52
N ASP A 609 18.51 5.61 -0.67
CA ASP A 609 19.03 4.35 -1.19
C ASP A 609 19.74 4.53 -2.53
N ALA A 610 20.53 3.53 -2.89
CA ALA A 610 21.30 3.54 -4.11
C ALA A 610 21.51 2.13 -4.66
N GLY A 611 21.81 2.05 -5.96
CA GLY A 611 22.23 0.79 -6.59
C GLY A 611 21.11 -0.24 -6.65
N ILE A 612 19.85 0.18 -6.84
CA ILE A 612 18.76 -0.74 -7.22
C ILE A 612 18.99 -1.29 -8.64
N HIS A 613 19.51 -0.46 -9.55
CA HIS A 613 20.04 -0.91 -10.82
C HIS A 613 21.55 -1.15 -10.71
N ALA A 614 21.97 -2.35 -11.07
CA ALA A 614 23.32 -2.83 -10.81
C ALA A 614 24.43 -2.06 -11.54
N ARG A 615 24.21 -1.67 -12.80
CA ARG A 615 25.20 -0.98 -13.64
C ARG A 615 25.50 0.48 -13.25
N GLU A 616 24.74 1.06 -12.33
CA GLU A 616 24.74 2.49 -11.99
C GLU A 616 25.76 2.81 -10.87
N TRP A 617 27.03 2.47 -11.06
CA TRP A 617 28.05 2.44 -9.99
C TRP A 617 28.31 3.78 -9.28
N VAL A 618 28.00 4.92 -9.91
CA VAL A 618 28.15 6.25 -9.27
C VAL A 618 27.14 6.46 -8.13
N ALA A 619 25.98 5.80 -8.17
CA ALA A 619 24.97 5.92 -7.13
C ALA A 619 25.44 5.31 -5.79
N PRO A 620 25.92 4.04 -5.72
CA PRO A 620 26.55 3.52 -4.50
C PRO A 620 27.73 4.36 -4.02
N ALA A 621 28.58 4.86 -4.93
CA ALA A 621 29.71 5.73 -4.57
C ALA A 621 29.24 7.02 -3.86
N MET A 622 28.18 7.66 -4.36
CA MET A 622 27.58 8.83 -3.72
C MET A 622 26.99 8.51 -2.35
N ALA A 623 26.29 7.39 -2.20
CA ALA A 623 25.75 6.96 -0.91
C ALA A 623 26.86 6.72 0.13
N LEU A 624 27.96 6.09 -0.26
CA LEU A 624 29.13 5.89 0.61
C LEU A 624 29.80 7.20 0.99
N TYR A 625 29.90 8.14 0.04
CA TYR A 625 30.43 9.47 0.30
C TYR A 625 29.59 10.25 1.31
N LEU A 626 28.25 10.15 1.25
CA LEU A 626 27.37 10.72 2.27
C LEU A 626 27.65 10.13 3.65
N ILE A 627 27.70 8.80 3.77
CA ILE A 627 28.02 8.13 5.04
C ILE A 627 29.38 8.59 5.56
N HIS A 628 30.38 8.69 4.68
CA HIS A 628 31.72 9.12 5.05
C HIS A 628 31.74 10.55 5.59
N ARG A 629 31.09 11.50 4.91
CA ARG A 629 30.99 12.90 5.38
C ARG A 629 30.25 12.99 6.70
N LEU A 630 29.06 12.39 6.79
CA LEU A 630 28.22 12.46 7.98
C LEU A 630 28.82 11.77 9.23
N THR A 631 29.87 10.96 9.07
CA THR A 631 30.53 10.27 10.19
C THR A 631 31.95 10.75 10.48
N ASN A 632 32.63 11.42 9.54
CA ASN A 632 34.05 11.80 9.72
C ASN A 632 34.31 13.30 9.59
N ASP A 633 33.35 14.09 9.11
CA ASP A 633 33.48 15.54 8.97
C ASP A 633 32.80 16.25 10.16
N PRO A 634 33.54 16.94 11.05
CA PRO A 634 32.98 17.63 12.21
C PRO A 634 31.92 18.68 11.84
N ASP A 635 32.09 19.39 10.74
CA ASP A 635 31.14 20.41 10.30
C ASP A 635 29.83 19.73 9.85
N ALA A 636 29.94 18.60 9.15
CA ALA A 636 28.80 17.80 8.73
C ALA A 636 28.05 17.23 9.95
N ILE A 637 28.77 16.70 10.92
CA ILE A 637 28.19 16.15 12.16
C ILE A 637 27.43 17.25 12.92
N HIS A 638 28.00 18.46 13.01
CA HIS A 638 27.39 19.56 13.76
C HIS A 638 26.17 20.18 13.06
N ASN A 639 26.23 20.36 11.74
CA ASN A 639 25.21 21.11 11.00
C ASN A 639 24.17 20.22 10.31
N GLU A 640 24.56 19.05 9.80
CA GLU A 640 23.72 18.23 8.92
C GLU A 640 22.87 17.23 9.72
N LEU A 641 23.34 16.77 10.87
CA LEU A 641 22.60 15.87 11.77
C LEU A 641 21.70 16.60 12.77
N LYS A 642 21.79 17.94 12.86
CA LYS A 642 21.05 18.74 13.84
C LYS A 642 19.53 18.70 13.59
N GLY A 643 18.83 17.84 14.32
CA GLY A 643 17.36 17.74 14.26
C GLY A 643 16.82 16.99 13.04
N VAL A 644 17.64 16.16 12.39
CA VAL A 644 17.26 15.19 11.35
C VAL A 644 18.13 13.94 11.48
N ASP A 645 17.56 12.78 11.17
CA ASP A 645 18.29 11.52 11.12
C ASP A 645 18.46 11.06 9.67
N TRP A 646 19.64 10.53 9.33
CA TRP A 646 19.97 10.10 7.97
C TRP A 646 20.08 8.58 7.90
N TYR A 647 19.17 7.95 7.17
CA TYR A 647 19.14 6.51 6.94
C TYR A 647 19.65 6.28 5.52
N ILE A 648 20.71 5.50 5.34
CA ILE A 648 21.35 5.31 4.05
C ILE A 648 21.56 3.83 3.77
N LEU A 649 21.01 3.33 2.66
CA LEU A 649 21.21 1.98 2.14
C LEU A 649 22.06 2.04 0.85
N PRO A 650 23.38 1.80 0.92
CA PRO A 650 24.27 2.09 -0.21
C PRO A 650 24.08 1.21 -1.46
N VAL A 651 23.59 -0.02 -1.28
CA VAL A 651 23.38 -0.98 -2.36
C VAL A 651 22.12 -1.78 -2.07
N VAL A 652 21.04 -1.49 -2.82
CA VAL A 652 19.77 -2.24 -2.72
C VAL A 652 19.85 -3.58 -3.44
N ASN A 653 20.50 -3.64 -4.61
CA ASN A 653 20.63 -4.85 -5.43
C ASN A 653 22.08 -5.37 -5.41
N PRO A 654 22.53 -6.00 -4.31
CA PRO A 654 23.92 -6.43 -4.18
C PRO A 654 24.26 -7.58 -5.13
N ASP A 655 23.28 -8.39 -5.52
CA ASP A 655 23.49 -9.52 -6.42
C ASP A 655 23.77 -9.08 -7.85
N GLY A 656 22.91 -8.18 -8.37
CA GLY A 656 23.16 -7.56 -9.65
C GLY A 656 24.46 -6.74 -9.63
N TYR A 657 24.70 -5.97 -8.55
CA TYR A 657 25.91 -5.16 -8.43
C TYR A 657 27.18 -6.02 -8.53
N GLU A 658 27.28 -7.10 -7.76
CA GLU A 658 28.42 -8.02 -7.86
C GLU A 658 28.48 -8.75 -9.21
N PHE A 659 27.33 -9.05 -9.82
CA PHE A 659 27.30 -9.62 -11.16
C PHE A 659 27.94 -8.67 -12.20
N THR A 660 27.69 -7.36 -12.13
CA THR A 660 28.35 -6.38 -13.01
C THR A 660 29.86 -6.26 -12.79
N ARG A 661 30.36 -6.68 -11.63
CA ARG A 661 31.79 -6.67 -11.26
C ARG A 661 32.49 -8.00 -11.53
N SER A 662 31.73 -9.05 -11.85
CA SER A 662 32.28 -10.40 -12.05
C SER A 662 32.98 -10.58 -13.39
N ASN A 663 32.49 -9.92 -14.45
CA ASN A 663 33.03 -10.00 -15.80
C ASN A 663 32.68 -8.70 -16.55
N LYS A 664 33.58 -8.22 -17.43
CA LYS A 664 33.35 -7.04 -18.28
C LYS A 664 32.10 -7.17 -19.15
N SER A 665 31.82 -8.37 -19.66
CA SER A 665 30.62 -8.67 -20.46
C SER A 665 29.31 -8.53 -19.67
N ASN A 666 29.37 -8.56 -18.33
CA ASN A 666 28.23 -8.39 -17.44
C ASN A 666 28.05 -6.94 -16.95
N ARG A 667 28.97 -6.03 -17.30
CA ARG A 667 29.04 -4.68 -16.73
C ARG A 667 27.76 -3.85 -16.91
N LEU A 668 26.98 -4.15 -17.94
CA LEU A 668 25.73 -3.46 -18.28
C LEU A 668 24.47 -4.14 -17.74
N TRP A 669 24.61 -5.15 -16.88
CA TRP A 669 23.48 -5.77 -16.19
C TRP A 669 22.76 -4.77 -15.29
N ARG A 670 21.42 -4.76 -15.34
CA ARG A 670 20.57 -3.79 -14.64
C ARG A 670 19.78 -4.41 -13.48
N LYS A 671 19.11 -5.53 -13.75
CA LYS A 671 18.08 -6.16 -12.92
C LYS A 671 18.65 -6.83 -11.66
N THR A 672 17.78 -7.39 -10.81
CA THR A 672 18.15 -8.35 -9.75
C THR A 672 18.71 -9.65 -10.36
N ARG A 673 18.96 -10.67 -9.53
CA ARG A 673 19.43 -12.01 -9.96
C ARG A 673 18.50 -13.16 -9.58
N SER A 674 17.23 -12.85 -9.32
CA SER A 674 16.19 -13.86 -9.13
C SER A 674 16.02 -14.73 -10.38
N LYS A 675 15.73 -16.04 -10.20
CA LYS A 675 15.48 -16.94 -11.33
C LYS A 675 13.98 -16.93 -11.64
N SER A 676 13.63 -16.71 -12.91
CA SER A 676 12.24 -16.85 -13.36
C SER A 676 11.80 -18.31 -13.25
N LYS A 677 10.56 -18.56 -12.80
CA LYS A 677 9.97 -19.91 -12.80
C LYS A 677 9.43 -20.31 -14.18
N SER A 678 9.11 -19.33 -15.02
CA SER A 678 8.48 -19.54 -16.33
C SER A 678 9.45 -19.49 -17.51
N SER A 679 10.74 -19.24 -17.27
CA SER A 679 11.78 -19.19 -18.31
C SER A 679 13.18 -19.32 -17.72
N ASP A 680 14.19 -19.51 -18.57
CA ASP A 680 15.61 -19.53 -18.18
C ASP A 680 16.21 -18.12 -17.96
N CYS A 681 15.37 -17.08 -17.97
CA CYS A 681 15.78 -15.69 -17.80
C CYS A 681 15.88 -15.30 -16.33
N PHE A 682 16.75 -14.33 -16.04
CA PHE A 682 17.03 -13.88 -14.68
C PHE A 682 16.68 -12.41 -14.48
N GLY A 683 16.29 -12.10 -13.25
CA GLY A 683 16.19 -10.77 -12.70
C GLY A 683 14.89 -10.04 -13.04
N VAL A 684 14.49 -9.20 -12.10
CA VAL A 684 13.40 -8.23 -12.18
C VAL A 684 13.99 -6.83 -12.16
N ASP A 685 13.38 -5.88 -12.87
CA ASP A 685 13.69 -4.47 -12.67
C ASP A 685 13.16 -4.05 -11.29
N GLY A 686 14.07 -3.90 -10.34
CA GLY A 686 13.76 -3.54 -8.97
C GLY A 686 12.97 -2.23 -8.86
N ASN A 687 13.15 -1.28 -9.79
CA ASN A 687 12.39 -0.02 -9.80
C ASN A 687 11.12 -0.09 -10.68
N ARG A 688 10.62 -1.31 -10.96
CA ARG A 688 9.28 -1.60 -11.48
C ARG A 688 8.49 -2.55 -10.57
N ASN A 689 9.07 -2.94 -9.43
CA ASN A 689 8.55 -3.99 -8.57
C ASN A 689 7.81 -3.46 -7.33
N TYR A 690 7.64 -2.15 -7.16
CA TYR A 690 6.92 -1.60 -6.00
C TYR A 690 5.40 -1.64 -6.19
N GLY A 691 4.67 -1.90 -5.10
CA GLY A 691 3.23 -2.18 -5.12
C GLY A 691 2.29 -1.00 -5.39
N PHE A 692 2.79 0.24 -5.51
CA PHE A 692 1.93 1.38 -5.81
C PHE A 692 1.80 1.56 -7.33
N LYS A 693 0.57 1.46 -7.85
CA LYS A 693 0.28 1.50 -9.29
C LYS A 693 1.15 0.51 -10.08
N TRP A 694 1.38 -0.68 -9.53
CA TRP A 694 2.28 -1.65 -10.12
C TRP A 694 1.81 -2.09 -11.51
N ALA A 695 2.74 -2.17 -12.45
CA ALA A 695 2.54 -2.65 -13.82
C ALA A 695 1.45 -1.95 -14.67
N VAL A 696 1.00 -0.73 -14.30
CA VAL A 696 -0.04 -0.01 -15.08
C VAL A 696 0.49 0.69 -16.34
N SER A 697 1.80 0.92 -16.45
CA SER A 697 2.44 1.63 -17.57
C SER A 697 3.97 1.41 -17.59
N GLY A 698 4.61 1.50 -18.76
CA GLY A 698 6.07 1.55 -18.86
C GLY A 698 6.83 0.34 -18.28
N VAL A 699 6.24 -0.84 -18.36
CA VAL A 699 6.78 -2.12 -17.88
C VAL A 699 6.68 -3.20 -18.94
N SER A 700 7.46 -4.25 -18.78
CA SER A 700 7.32 -5.51 -19.51
C SER A 700 6.85 -6.63 -18.59
N ASN A 701 5.99 -7.50 -19.10
CA ASN A 701 5.59 -8.74 -18.42
C ASN A 701 6.41 -9.95 -18.88
N ASN A 702 7.33 -9.76 -19.84
CA ASN A 702 8.21 -10.82 -20.32
C ASN A 702 9.43 -10.96 -19.37
N PRO A 703 9.65 -12.12 -18.72
CA PRO A 703 10.80 -12.30 -17.83
C PRO A 703 12.16 -12.12 -18.50
N CYS A 704 12.21 -12.30 -19.83
CA CYS A 704 13.41 -12.14 -20.64
C CYS A 704 13.65 -10.70 -21.12
N ASP A 705 12.73 -9.78 -20.83
CA ASP A 705 12.98 -8.36 -21.06
C ASP A 705 14.19 -7.93 -20.24
N LYS A 706 15.21 -7.41 -20.94
CA LYS A 706 16.51 -7.08 -20.35
C LYS A 706 16.42 -5.87 -19.41
N GLU A 707 15.41 -5.01 -19.58
CA GLU A 707 15.41 -3.67 -19.00
C GLU A 707 14.29 -3.45 -17.97
N THR A 708 13.06 -3.84 -18.27
CA THR A 708 11.84 -3.36 -17.59
C THR A 708 10.86 -4.44 -17.14
N TYR A 709 11.32 -5.70 -17.05
CA TYR A 709 10.49 -6.77 -16.49
C TYR A 709 10.06 -6.44 -15.06
N ALA A 710 8.76 -6.26 -14.81
CA ALA A 710 8.23 -5.79 -13.52
C ALA A 710 8.19 -6.86 -12.42
N GLY A 711 8.49 -8.10 -12.77
CA GLY A 711 8.37 -9.26 -11.89
C GLY A 711 7.01 -9.95 -12.02
N PRO A 712 6.85 -11.12 -11.40
CA PRO A 712 5.59 -11.87 -11.43
C PRO A 712 4.50 -11.21 -10.56
N LYS A 713 4.89 -10.41 -9.56
CA LYS A 713 4.01 -9.71 -8.63
C LYS A 713 4.77 -8.53 -8.01
N PRO A 714 4.09 -7.52 -7.44
CA PRO A 714 4.76 -6.47 -6.71
C PRO A 714 5.44 -7.03 -5.47
N PHE A 715 6.62 -6.49 -5.17
CA PHE A 715 7.51 -6.93 -4.11
C PHE A 715 7.85 -8.42 -4.20
N SER A 716 8.02 -8.94 -5.42
CA SER A 716 8.56 -10.28 -5.63
C SER A 716 10.03 -10.37 -5.22
N GLU A 717 10.75 -9.26 -5.30
CA GLU A 717 12.19 -9.22 -5.01
C GLU A 717 12.43 -8.99 -3.50
N PRO A 718 13.21 -9.84 -2.81
CA PRO A 718 13.52 -9.63 -1.40
C PRO A 718 14.19 -8.27 -1.14
N GLU A 719 14.96 -7.78 -2.11
CA GLU A 719 15.60 -6.46 -2.08
C GLU A 719 14.58 -5.32 -1.95
N THR A 720 13.52 -5.35 -2.76
CA THR A 720 12.47 -4.30 -2.74
C THR A 720 11.56 -4.44 -1.53
N LEU A 721 11.32 -5.66 -1.05
CA LEU A 721 10.63 -5.91 0.22
C LEU A 721 11.35 -5.26 1.39
N MET A 722 12.69 -5.31 1.42
CA MET A 722 13.48 -4.67 2.48
C MET A 722 13.34 -3.15 2.45
N VAL A 723 13.42 -2.53 1.27
CA VAL A 723 13.21 -1.07 1.12
C VAL A 723 11.82 -0.66 1.57
N ARG A 724 10.78 -1.42 1.18
CA ARG A 724 9.42 -1.24 1.68
C ARG A 724 9.39 -1.31 3.21
N SER A 725 9.94 -2.34 3.83
CA SER A 725 9.90 -2.50 5.29
C SER A 725 10.54 -1.30 6.01
N ILE A 726 11.69 -0.82 5.54
CA ILE A 726 12.34 0.39 6.07
C ILE A 726 11.39 1.58 6.00
N MET A 727 10.76 1.82 4.85
CA MET A 727 9.84 2.95 4.68
C MET A 727 8.62 2.83 5.59
N MET A 728 8.00 1.65 5.65
CA MET A 728 6.79 1.40 6.42
C MET A 728 7.03 1.51 7.93
N GLU A 729 8.09 0.89 8.45
CA GLU A 729 8.48 0.97 9.86
C GLU A 729 8.73 2.42 10.31
N ASN A 730 9.21 3.26 9.39
CA ASN A 730 9.57 4.64 9.66
C ASN A 730 8.54 5.66 9.15
N ALA A 731 7.38 5.24 8.63
CA ALA A 731 6.43 6.10 7.90
C ALA A 731 6.06 7.39 8.65
N LYS A 732 5.92 7.33 9.98
CA LYS A 732 5.59 8.49 10.81
C LYS A 732 6.69 9.55 10.85
N ARG A 733 7.95 9.13 10.86
CA ARG A 733 9.13 10.01 10.98
C ARG A 733 9.79 10.30 9.64
N LEU A 734 9.62 9.44 8.64
CA LEU A 734 10.18 9.60 7.30
C LEU A 734 9.56 10.84 6.62
N LYS A 735 10.41 11.82 6.29
CA LYS A 735 9.98 13.09 5.66
C LYS A 735 10.56 13.32 4.28
N LEU A 736 11.66 12.66 3.97
CA LEU A 736 12.30 12.70 2.66
C LEU A 736 12.79 11.31 2.28
N TYR A 737 12.44 10.88 1.07
CA TYR A 737 13.02 9.72 0.40
C TYR A 737 13.73 10.16 -0.89
N VAL A 738 14.95 9.66 -1.11
CA VAL A 738 15.70 9.88 -2.35
C VAL A 738 16.28 8.56 -2.84
N SER A 739 15.86 8.10 -4.02
CA SER A 739 16.50 6.96 -4.69
C SER A 739 17.57 7.45 -5.66
N LEU A 740 18.81 6.97 -5.50
CA LEU A 740 19.95 7.38 -6.34
C LEU A 740 20.12 6.44 -7.52
N HIS A 741 20.12 7.04 -8.70
CA HIS A 741 20.25 6.39 -9.99
C HIS A 741 21.33 7.06 -10.85
N SER A 742 21.61 6.50 -12.01
CA SER A 742 22.30 7.17 -13.11
C SER A 742 21.85 6.59 -14.45
N TYR A 743 21.78 7.33 -15.54
CA TYR A 743 22.39 8.63 -15.78
C TYR A 743 21.39 9.62 -16.36
N GLY A 744 21.77 10.90 -16.36
CA GLY A 744 21.06 11.92 -17.13
C GLY A 744 20.99 13.28 -16.45
N GLN A 745 21.34 13.37 -15.17
CA GLN A 745 21.26 14.61 -14.40
C GLN A 745 19.83 15.15 -14.29
N TYR A 746 18.92 14.26 -13.93
CA TYR A 746 17.51 14.56 -13.66
C TYR A 746 17.22 14.43 -12.18
N LEU A 747 16.46 15.38 -11.65
CA LEU A 747 15.94 15.30 -10.30
C LEU A 747 14.43 15.31 -10.42
N VAL A 748 13.87 14.11 -10.43
CA VAL A 748 12.45 13.90 -10.69
C VAL A 748 11.68 13.60 -9.43
N TYR A 749 10.42 13.96 -9.44
CA TYR A 749 9.47 13.69 -8.36
C TYR A 749 8.21 13.00 -8.91
N PRO A 750 7.38 12.38 -8.05
CA PRO A 750 6.13 11.77 -8.44
C PRO A 750 5.18 12.72 -9.20
N TRP A 751 4.30 12.20 -10.06
CA TRP A 751 4.11 10.77 -10.35
C TRP A 751 5.06 10.29 -11.44
N GLY A 752 5.49 9.03 -11.35
CA GLY A 752 6.20 8.25 -12.37
C GLY A 752 5.25 7.40 -13.22
N TYR A 753 4.27 6.74 -12.62
CA TYR A 753 3.33 5.85 -13.32
C TYR A 753 2.44 6.56 -14.36
N THR A 754 2.31 7.90 -14.28
CA THR A 754 1.50 8.68 -15.22
C THR A 754 2.12 10.05 -15.49
N GLY A 755 2.10 10.43 -16.77
CA GLY A 755 2.43 11.78 -17.21
C GLY A 755 1.21 12.68 -17.41
N GLU A 756 -0.01 12.21 -17.16
CA GLU A 756 -1.22 12.98 -17.48
C GLU A 756 -1.44 14.12 -16.49
N PHE A 757 -1.30 13.84 -15.21
CA PHE A 757 -1.52 14.80 -14.11
C PHE A 757 -0.39 14.78 -13.09
N LEU A 758 -0.29 15.85 -12.32
CA LEU A 758 0.71 16.02 -11.25
C LEU A 758 0.09 15.75 -9.88
N PRO A 759 0.87 15.35 -8.85
CA PRO A 759 0.37 15.28 -7.49
C PRO A 759 -0.06 16.68 -7.01
N LYS A 760 -1.05 16.75 -6.12
CA LYS A 760 -1.57 18.04 -5.62
C LYS A 760 -0.47 18.93 -5.00
N GLN A 761 0.54 18.32 -4.41
CA GLN A 761 1.67 18.97 -3.74
C GLN A 761 2.86 19.23 -4.67
N TRP A 762 2.74 19.07 -6.00
CA TRP A 762 3.88 19.13 -6.92
C TRP A 762 4.72 20.40 -6.82
N LYS A 763 4.11 21.58 -6.57
CA LYS A 763 4.84 22.86 -6.44
C LYS A 763 5.86 22.83 -5.30
N LYS A 764 5.51 22.15 -4.21
CA LYS A 764 6.37 21.96 -3.04
C LYS A 764 7.55 21.03 -3.39
N LEU A 765 7.28 19.95 -4.10
CA LEU A 765 8.30 19.01 -4.58
C LEU A 765 9.27 19.70 -5.55
N ASP A 766 8.73 20.44 -6.53
CA ASP A 766 9.48 21.16 -7.56
C ASP A 766 10.38 22.25 -6.95
N SER A 767 9.86 23.03 -6.00
CA SER A 767 10.61 24.10 -5.35
C SER A 767 11.83 23.59 -4.58
N LEU A 768 11.67 22.52 -3.80
CA LEU A 768 12.81 21.92 -3.08
C LEU A 768 13.82 21.31 -4.08
N ALA A 769 13.36 20.61 -5.11
CA ALA A 769 14.25 20.05 -6.14
C ALA A 769 15.06 21.12 -6.89
N ARG A 770 14.45 22.26 -7.22
CA ARG A 770 15.18 23.40 -7.82
C ARG A 770 16.23 23.95 -6.86
N SER A 771 15.90 24.12 -5.58
CA SER A 771 16.88 24.61 -4.59
C SER A 771 18.09 23.67 -4.44
N VAL A 772 17.89 22.37 -4.61
CA VAL A 772 18.94 21.34 -4.61
C VAL A 772 19.79 21.46 -5.87
N SER A 773 19.17 21.57 -7.04
CA SER A 773 19.88 21.83 -8.30
C SER A 773 20.72 23.11 -8.23
N ASP A 774 20.17 24.20 -7.68
CA ASP A 774 20.87 25.48 -7.54
C ASP A 774 22.06 25.37 -6.57
N ALA A 775 21.94 24.60 -5.49
CA ALA A 775 23.05 24.35 -4.57
C ALA A 775 24.19 23.60 -5.26
N ILE A 776 23.88 22.58 -6.05
CA ILE A 776 24.86 21.80 -6.83
C ILE A 776 25.52 22.71 -7.89
N GLN A 777 24.73 23.55 -8.56
CA GLN A 777 25.26 24.50 -9.55
C GLN A 777 26.20 25.53 -8.92
N ARG A 778 25.86 26.08 -7.75
CA ARG A 778 26.75 26.99 -7.00
C ARG A 778 28.04 26.32 -6.56
N ALA A 779 28.04 25.01 -6.35
CA ALA A 779 29.23 24.23 -6.06
C ALA A 779 30.10 23.94 -7.30
N GLY A 780 29.72 24.45 -8.48
CA GLY A 780 30.41 24.21 -9.75
C GLY A 780 29.97 22.92 -10.46
N GLY A 781 28.91 22.27 -9.96
CA GLY A 781 28.26 21.15 -10.64
C GLY A 781 27.38 21.61 -11.80
N LYS A 782 26.97 20.66 -12.65
CA LYS A 782 25.98 20.94 -13.70
C LYS A 782 24.56 20.94 -13.10
N PRO A 783 23.64 21.78 -13.60
CA PRO A 783 22.28 21.85 -13.07
C PRO A 783 21.46 20.59 -13.42
N PHE A 784 20.56 20.21 -12.53
CA PHE A 784 19.61 19.13 -12.76
C PHE A 784 18.40 19.60 -13.58
N LYS A 785 17.91 18.72 -14.46
CA LYS A 785 16.59 18.89 -15.05
C LYS A 785 15.54 18.46 -14.03
N VAL A 786 14.71 19.41 -13.59
CA VAL A 786 13.70 19.20 -12.55
C VAL A 786 12.31 19.10 -13.18
N MET A 787 11.62 17.97 -12.98
CA MET A 787 10.27 17.70 -13.48
C MET A 787 9.61 16.50 -12.80
N SER A 788 8.31 16.28 -13.05
CA SER A 788 7.64 15.03 -12.67
C SER A 788 8.15 13.86 -13.50
N ALA A 789 8.38 12.69 -12.89
CA ALA A 789 8.94 11.52 -13.55
C ALA A 789 8.10 11.05 -14.76
N GLY A 790 6.78 10.98 -14.61
CA GLY A 790 5.84 10.57 -15.65
C GLY A 790 5.70 11.57 -16.80
N LYS A 791 5.97 12.87 -16.54
CA LYS A 791 6.08 13.90 -17.60
C LYS A 791 7.35 13.71 -18.44
N TRP A 792 8.34 12.98 -17.91
CA TRP A 792 9.50 12.55 -18.68
C TRP A 792 9.15 11.29 -19.49
N TYR A 793 8.65 10.26 -18.81
CA TYR A 793 8.03 9.08 -19.42
C TYR A 793 7.28 8.29 -18.34
N ALA A 794 6.14 7.70 -18.70
CA ALA A 794 5.38 6.91 -17.74
C ALA A 794 6.10 5.58 -17.41
N ALA A 795 6.31 5.32 -16.13
CA ALA A 795 6.92 4.11 -15.60
C ALA A 795 6.28 3.73 -14.26
N ALA A 796 5.57 2.60 -14.23
CA ALA A 796 4.87 2.09 -13.06
C ALA A 796 5.78 1.34 -12.09
N GLY A 797 5.36 1.23 -10.82
CA GLY A 797 6.04 0.41 -9.81
C GLY A 797 7.38 0.96 -9.35
N GLY A 798 7.59 2.28 -9.46
CA GLY A 798 8.78 2.97 -8.95
C GLY A 798 8.77 3.18 -7.43
N SER A 799 9.95 3.20 -6.84
CA SER A 799 10.14 3.37 -5.39
C SER A 799 9.74 4.76 -4.88
N ASP A 800 9.94 5.80 -5.70
CA ASP A 800 9.60 7.18 -5.40
C ASP A 800 8.08 7.40 -5.35
N ASP A 801 7.36 6.84 -6.32
CA ASP A 801 5.90 6.77 -6.34
C ASP A 801 5.36 5.98 -5.15
N TYR A 802 6.02 4.88 -4.77
CA TYR A 802 5.64 4.11 -3.59
C TYR A 802 5.79 4.90 -2.29
N ALA A 803 6.95 5.53 -2.08
CA ALA A 803 7.21 6.35 -0.91
C ALA A 803 6.22 7.52 -0.80
N PHE A 804 5.91 8.21 -1.89
CA PHE A 804 4.98 9.34 -1.87
C PHE A 804 3.52 8.90 -1.77
N GLY A 805 3.12 7.95 -2.61
CA GLY A 805 1.74 7.55 -2.79
C GLY A 805 1.22 6.56 -1.77
N ALA A 806 2.00 5.54 -1.40
CA ALA A 806 1.57 4.51 -0.44
C ALA A 806 1.99 4.85 0.99
N VAL A 807 3.28 5.13 1.20
CA VAL A 807 3.86 5.37 2.54
C VAL A 807 3.46 6.76 3.07
N GLY A 808 3.20 7.71 2.17
CA GLY A 808 2.81 9.08 2.54
C GLY A 808 4.00 9.99 2.89
N VAL A 809 5.18 9.70 2.34
CA VAL A 809 6.37 10.55 2.53
C VAL A 809 6.14 11.91 1.84
N PRO A 810 6.23 13.04 2.57
CA PRO A 810 5.93 14.36 2.02
C PRO A 810 6.83 14.80 0.86
N TYR A 811 8.08 14.32 0.83
CA TYR A 811 9.06 14.60 -0.20
C TYR A 811 9.68 13.29 -0.69
N SER A 812 9.54 13.01 -1.99
CA SER A 812 10.05 11.78 -2.60
C SER A 812 10.67 12.13 -3.95
N TYR A 813 11.88 11.65 -4.20
CA TYR A 813 12.62 11.97 -5.41
C TYR A 813 13.40 10.78 -5.95
N THR A 814 13.52 10.72 -7.26
CA THR A 814 14.56 9.96 -7.96
C THR A 814 15.61 10.94 -8.45
N MET A 815 16.88 10.71 -8.08
CA MET A 815 18.01 11.52 -8.53
C MET A 815 18.86 10.71 -9.51
N GLU A 816 18.69 10.99 -10.79
CA GLU A 816 19.51 10.46 -11.88
C GLU A 816 20.81 11.25 -11.94
N LEU A 817 21.88 10.69 -11.39
CA LEU A 817 23.21 11.30 -11.37
C LEU A 817 23.83 11.33 -12.77
N THR A 818 25.15 11.51 -12.80
CA THR A 818 25.88 12.33 -13.78
C THR A 818 25.46 12.17 -15.24
N SER A 819 25.56 13.25 -16.01
CA SER A 819 25.36 13.22 -17.46
C SER A 819 26.68 13.07 -18.21
N GLY A 820 26.64 12.48 -19.40
CA GLY A 820 27.74 12.52 -20.37
C GLY A 820 28.64 11.28 -20.41
N HIS A 821 28.56 10.39 -19.42
CA HIS A 821 29.37 9.16 -19.35
C HIS A 821 28.53 7.87 -19.27
N GLU A 822 27.22 7.98 -19.49
CA GLU A 822 26.29 6.85 -19.45
C GLU A 822 26.48 6.05 -18.14
N PHE A 823 26.77 4.75 -18.22
CA PHE A 823 27.03 3.89 -17.06
C PHE A 823 28.52 3.72 -16.73
N ILE A 824 29.44 4.33 -17.49
CA ILE A 824 30.92 4.19 -17.35
C ILE A 824 31.57 5.46 -16.80
N PHE A 825 31.00 6.00 -15.72
CA PHE A 825 31.50 7.22 -15.11
C PHE A 825 32.97 7.08 -14.66
N PRO A 826 33.90 7.96 -15.07
CA PRO A 826 35.32 7.82 -14.75
C PRO A 826 35.58 7.99 -13.25
N ARG A 827 36.27 7.00 -12.66
CA ARG A 827 36.68 7.05 -11.24
C ARG A 827 37.43 8.33 -10.86
N ALA A 828 38.29 8.83 -11.76
CA ALA A 828 39.08 10.05 -11.55
C ALA A 828 38.23 11.32 -11.33
N LEU A 829 36.96 11.33 -11.73
CA LEU A 829 36.05 12.46 -11.55
C LEU A 829 35.27 12.40 -10.23
N LEU A 830 35.28 11.27 -9.51
CA LEU A 830 34.57 11.13 -8.22
C LEU A 830 35.02 12.19 -7.19
N PRO A 831 36.32 12.47 -6.99
CA PRO A 831 36.76 13.51 -6.04
C PRO A 831 36.24 14.91 -6.34
N THR A 832 35.91 15.21 -7.61
CA THR A 832 35.36 16.51 -8.01
C THR A 832 33.83 16.53 -7.89
N VAL A 833 33.16 15.48 -8.34
CA VAL A 833 31.71 15.48 -8.52
C VAL A 833 30.94 15.12 -7.25
N LEU A 834 31.43 14.18 -6.42
CA LEU A 834 30.73 13.80 -5.19
C LEU A 834 30.59 14.98 -4.18
N PRO A 835 31.61 15.84 -3.98
CA PRO A 835 31.44 17.06 -3.18
C PRO A 835 30.40 18.04 -3.75
N GLN A 836 30.27 18.15 -5.08
CA GLN A 836 29.27 19.04 -5.70
C GLN A 836 27.85 18.55 -5.42
N PHE A 837 27.61 17.25 -5.56
CA PHE A 837 26.31 16.65 -5.23
C PHE A 837 25.99 16.72 -3.74
N TYR A 838 26.99 16.62 -2.86
CA TYR A 838 26.81 16.77 -1.42
C TYR A 838 26.18 18.12 -1.02
N GLU A 839 26.50 19.21 -1.72
CA GLU A 839 25.84 20.51 -1.49
C GLU A 839 24.33 20.46 -1.80
N GLY A 840 23.91 19.62 -2.74
CA GLY A 840 22.51 19.30 -2.97
C GLY A 840 21.85 18.56 -1.80
N PHE A 841 22.52 17.56 -1.23
CA PHE A 841 22.02 16.86 -0.05
C PHE A 841 21.93 17.76 1.18
N LYS A 842 22.85 18.72 1.34
CA LYS A 842 22.73 19.76 2.37
C LYS A 842 21.47 20.61 2.17
N ALA A 843 21.13 20.98 0.94
CA ALA A 843 19.89 21.70 0.63
C ALA A 843 18.65 20.86 0.96
N PHE A 844 18.65 19.56 0.63
CA PHE A 844 17.61 18.63 1.08
C PHE A 844 17.45 18.63 2.60
N GLY A 845 18.53 18.38 3.34
CA GLY A 845 18.52 18.36 4.80
C GLY A 845 18.04 19.68 5.41
N ALA A 846 18.47 20.82 4.85
CA ALA A 846 18.02 22.14 5.28
C ALA A 846 16.51 22.35 5.03
N GLY A 847 15.98 21.90 3.89
CA GLY A 847 14.55 21.95 3.58
C GLY A 847 13.71 21.16 4.60
N ILE A 848 14.11 19.92 4.90
CA ILE A 848 13.42 19.08 5.88
C ILE A 848 13.50 19.65 7.29
N ARG A 849 14.69 20.09 7.71
CA ARG A 849 14.87 20.77 9.00
C ARG A 849 14.02 22.02 9.12
N LYS A 850 13.85 22.80 8.05
CA LYS A 850 13.06 24.04 8.07
C LYS A 850 11.58 23.74 8.32
N GLU A 851 11.03 22.74 7.67
CA GLU A 851 9.60 22.42 7.73
C GLU A 851 9.23 21.60 8.99
N PHE A 852 10.01 20.58 9.31
CA PHE A 852 9.65 19.55 10.29
C PHE A 852 10.39 19.69 11.64
N ARG A 853 10.77 20.91 12.04
CA ARG A 853 11.40 21.15 13.35
C ARG A 853 10.60 20.50 14.50
N PRO A 854 11.26 19.80 15.45
CA PRO A 854 10.58 19.17 16.59
C PRO A 854 9.70 20.17 17.36
N ILE A 855 8.53 19.69 17.81
CA ILE A 855 7.47 20.48 18.47
C ILE A 855 7.99 21.22 19.72
N VAL A 856 8.95 20.64 20.45
CA VAL A 856 9.56 21.24 21.66
C VAL A 856 10.17 22.63 21.38
N ASN A 857 10.65 22.89 20.16
CA ASN A 857 11.22 24.18 19.77
C ASN A 857 10.20 25.17 19.18
N ARG A 858 9.02 24.72 18.75
CA ARG A 858 7.94 25.63 18.33
C ARG A 858 7.33 26.37 19.52
N ILE A 859 7.23 25.71 20.68
CA ILE A 859 6.72 26.32 21.91
C ILE A 859 7.73 27.34 22.46
N LYS A 860 9.04 27.03 22.46
CA LYS A 860 10.08 27.97 22.91
C LYS A 860 10.21 29.21 22.04
N ALA A 861 9.95 29.11 20.72
CA ALA A 861 9.98 30.25 19.81
C ALA A 861 8.69 31.10 19.82
N ALA A 862 7.59 30.56 20.36
CA ALA A 862 6.29 31.24 20.44
C ALA A 862 6.05 31.95 21.78
N VAL A 863 6.97 31.83 22.75
CA VAL A 863 6.93 32.60 24.00
C VAL A 863 7.80 33.84 23.80
N PRO A 864 7.23 35.06 23.75
CA PRO A 864 8.03 36.26 23.83
C PRO A 864 8.71 36.26 25.20
N THR A 865 10.04 36.33 25.22
CA THR A 865 10.78 36.63 26.44
C THR A 865 10.36 38.03 26.88
N SER A 866 9.45 38.13 27.86
CA SER A 866 9.26 39.36 28.61
C SER A 866 10.52 39.58 29.44
N SER A 867 11.46 40.34 28.90
CA SER A 867 12.55 40.93 29.67
C SER A 867 11.92 41.89 30.67
N SER A 868 11.97 41.51 31.94
CA SER A 868 11.82 42.43 33.06
C SER A 868 13.05 43.35 33.08
N GLU A 869 12.99 44.47 32.36
CA GLU A 869 13.86 45.60 32.63
C GLU A 869 13.02 46.71 33.25
N SER A 870 13.36 47.00 34.50
CA SER A 870 12.93 48.17 35.24
C SER A 870 13.58 49.41 34.64
N SER A 871 12.78 50.37 34.19
CA SER A 871 13.16 51.78 34.24
C SER A 871 11.90 52.65 34.18
N THR A 872 11.69 53.31 35.31
CA THR A 872 11.04 54.60 35.55
C THR A 872 10.81 55.54 34.34
N GLU A 873 9.63 56.16 34.38
CA GLU A 873 9.30 57.55 34.05
C GLU A 873 9.16 58.04 32.58
N GLU A 874 7.98 58.62 32.34
CA GLU A 874 7.60 59.78 31.49
C GLU A 874 7.97 59.78 30.00
N ASP A 875 7.01 59.44 29.11
CA ASP A 875 6.09 60.38 28.41
C ASP A 875 5.15 59.61 27.46
#